data_AF-A0A4U7BBN9-F1
#
_entry.id   AF-A0A4U7BBN9-F1
#
_cell.length_a   1.000
_cell.length_b   1.000
_cell.length_c   1.000
_cell.angle_alpha   90.00
_cell.angle_beta   90.00
_cell.angle_gamma   90.00
#
_symmetry.space_group_name_H-M   'P 1'
#
loop_
_entity.id
_entity.type
_entity.pdbx_description
1 polymer ?
#
loop_
_entity_poly.entity_id
_entity_poly.type
_entity_poly.pdbx_seq_one_letter_code
_entity_poly.pdbx_strand_id
1 'polypeptide(L)'
;MGPRPVPFSEPPYLAGIPSPYYSESHLKWQKNCRKFVEENLLKHAMDWEREETVPQHVFETFAKANMLLPALPAPLPVERLRSLGINDIVGTPIEEWDYFHTLIYNDEMLRSGLAGPPGSLTTGIAFGVPPIIKFGSKQLQDRFLPELLTGKKRSCIAITEPDAGSDVANIQTTAKKSADGKKYIVNGAKKWITNGVWSHSATMAVRTGGPGPGGLSMLVVPLLGYPGVSMRRLKVAGQISAGTTYIELDDVEVPIENLIGQEGMGMKYIMTNFNHERLAIAVGATRQARVALSSAFEYCLQREAFGKTLMEQPVVRHRLAKCGAQLEAQWAWVEHFVYAMTKMPKEEADVELGGLTAAAKAQAGMVLNECAQCAVLLFGGNGFTRSGKGEIAERLYREVPGNRIPGGSEDVMLDLMGVTFSEGNTGPPAAQSPRFAIYGPPGPDFDQALNGLESAYSCFVDTLGWRSTGLSNSADKPGYFKTNIYQVAQFSGPNIAGQQYTDREGGRGYVGTGVQWTDNLGVLVHEYGHVLQFHQKPNWSGGRPDINRAWWESLASFVSDYAVNGDACAPARQANNVTSTSTNIDFTALVSNSNQVLVDASSDTPNNYKSWPFFMYLTNNPDQFPNLGRDIVRQMFLQWKTGETPLNTLQTIAGPSLSVQTIVASYWARVAYADLWHERAAVAFNRAQRGSRNRALNYANLDSTGPNTWRVKPARQPKYMGASMVPLSDGNGPVTVKVTASTPFEARIAIRAPGYGKVRYIYVQDGEATVQVGQDDEVMLVVVNAPAQLITFNPTQIPGSPADAGLDYSVTVTGATVGTGAAPPAAGGVRTSEFSVAGAVDEEVEEEVEEPGCGGEPEA
;
A
#
# COMPACT_ATOMS: atom_id res chain seq x y z
N MET A 1 -54.99 8.19 19.35
CA MET A 1 -53.64 7.60 19.44
C MET A 1 -53.78 6.28 20.16
N GLY A 2 -53.36 5.17 19.56
CA GLY A 2 -53.33 3.88 20.26
C GLY A 2 -52.39 3.91 21.48
N PRO A 3 -52.37 2.87 22.32
CA PRO A 3 -51.40 2.77 23.41
C PRO A 3 -49.98 2.94 22.86
N ARG A 4 -49.16 3.80 23.49
CA ARG A 4 -47.77 3.98 23.07
C ARG A 4 -47.02 2.65 23.28
N PRO A 5 -46.20 2.21 22.30
CA PRO A 5 -45.41 1.00 22.46
C PRO A 5 -44.45 1.12 23.65
N VAL A 6 -44.02 -0.02 24.20
CA VAL A 6 -42.99 -0.05 25.25
C VAL A 6 -41.76 0.70 24.74
N PRO A 7 -41.11 1.57 25.56
CA PRO A 7 -39.91 2.28 25.13
C PRO A 7 -38.87 1.33 24.53
N PHE A 8 -38.26 1.77 23.42
CA PHE A 8 -37.28 0.98 22.67
C PHE A 8 -37.80 -0.36 22.13
N SER A 9 -39.11 -0.61 22.01
CA SER A 9 -39.60 -1.86 21.37
C SER A 9 -39.65 -1.79 19.85
N GLU A 10 -39.77 -0.58 19.30
CA GLU A 10 -39.84 -0.32 17.85
C GLU A 10 -38.74 0.67 17.44
N PRO A 11 -38.24 0.58 16.19
CA PRO A 11 -37.35 1.58 15.64
C PRO A 11 -38.06 2.95 15.47
N PRO A 12 -37.31 4.06 15.46
CA PRO A 12 -37.87 5.42 15.42
C PRO A 12 -38.94 5.66 14.34
N TYR A 13 -38.72 5.17 13.12
CA TYR A 13 -39.65 5.39 12.01
C TYR A 13 -41.03 4.73 12.21
N LEU A 14 -41.13 3.68 13.03
CA LEU A 14 -42.40 3.04 13.40
C LEU A 14 -43.01 3.64 14.67
N ALA A 15 -42.25 4.43 15.43
CA ALA A 15 -42.73 5.19 16.57
C ALA A 15 -43.36 6.55 16.17
N GLY A 16 -43.49 6.83 14.86
CA GLY A 16 -44.03 8.08 14.34
C GLY A 16 -43.00 9.23 14.28
N ILE A 17 -41.71 8.93 14.41
CA ILE A 17 -40.63 9.91 14.21
C ILE A 17 -40.36 10.00 12.70
N PRO A 18 -40.32 11.21 12.10
CA PRO A 18 -40.01 11.38 10.70
C PRO A 18 -38.65 10.77 10.32
N SER A 19 -38.59 10.08 9.19
CA SER A 19 -37.34 9.54 8.63
C SER A 19 -37.27 9.87 7.13
N PRO A 20 -36.11 10.33 6.62
CA PRO A 20 -35.93 10.61 5.19
C PRO A 20 -35.69 9.34 4.35
N TYR A 21 -35.54 8.17 4.99
CA TYR A 21 -35.03 6.96 4.36
C TYR A 21 -36.11 6.04 3.77
N TYR A 22 -37.33 6.08 4.31
CA TYR A 22 -38.37 5.11 3.97
C TYR A 22 -39.37 5.64 2.93
N SER A 23 -39.55 4.88 1.85
CA SER A 23 -40.57 5.12 0.83
C SER A 23 -41.93 4.51 1.22
N GLU A 24 -42.99 4.82 0.47
CA GLU A 24 -44.29 4.15 0.64
C GLU A 24 -44.20 2.64 0.44
N SER A 25 -43.37 2.18 -0.50
CA SER A 25 -43.13 0.75 -0.73
C SER A 25 -42.50 0.10 0.51
N HIS A 26 -41.53 0.75 1.16
CA HIS A 26 -40.91 0.27 2.40
C HIS A 26 -41.94 0.13 3.52
N LEU A 27 -42.81 1.13 3.70
CA LEU A 27 -43.84 1.11 4.73
C LEU A 27 -44.93 0.06 4.48
N LYS A 28 -45.29 -0.18 3.21
CA LYS A 28 -46.22 -1.24 2.82
C LYS A 28 -45.59 -2.62 3.06
N TRP A 29 -44.34 -2.81 2.62
CA TRP A 29 -43.57 -4.02 2.83
C TRP A 29 -43.43 -4.35 4.32
N GLN A 30 -43.09 -3.37 5.16
CA GLN A 30 -42.97 -3.54 6.61
C GLN A 30 -44.25 -4.13 7.24
N LYS A 31 -45.43 -3.60 6.89
CA LYS A 31 -46.71 -4.10 7.40
C LYS A 31 -47.00 -5.53 6.95
N ASN A 32 -46.75 -5.83 5.67
CA ASN A 32 -46.97 -7.15 5.10
C ASN A 32 -46.01 -8.21 5.67
N CYS A 33 -44.72 -7.86 5.74
CA CYS A 33 -43.67 -8.69 6.34
C CYS A 33 -43.98 -9.00 7.80
N ARG A 34 -44.30 -7.96 8.61
CA ARG A 34 -44.66 -8.14 10.02
C ARG A 34 -45.84 -9.10 10.17
N LYS A 35 -46.93 -8.89 9.44
CA LYS A 35 -48.12 -9.75 9.50
C LYS A 35 -47.75 -11.21 9.23
N PHE A 36 -47.00 -11.46 8.14
CA PHE A 36 -46.59 -12.81 7.79
C PHE A 36 -45.70 -13.45 8.87
N VAL A 37 -44.71 -12.71 9.37
CA VAL A 37 -43.79 -13.18 10.41
C VAL A 37 -44.52 -13.43 11.73
N GLU A 38 -45.49 -12.60 12.10
CA GLU A 38 -46.31 -12.79 13.31
C GLU A 38 -47.05 -14.13 13.28
N GLU A 39 -47.72 -14.39 12.18
CA GLU A 39 -48.57 -15.58 11.98
C GLU A 39 -47.75 -16.87 11.85
N ASN A 40 -46.60 -16.82 11.15
CA ASN A 40 -45.89 -18.02 10.71
C ASN A 40 -44.56 -18.29 11.44
N LEU A 41 -44.07 -17.36 12.25
CA LEU A 41 -42.78 -17.49 12.95
C LEU A 41 -42.84 -17.03 14.41
N LEU A 42 -43.18 -15.76 14.65
CA LEU A 42 -43.05 -15.11 15.97
C LEU A 42 -43.83 -15.83 17.06
N LYS A 43 -45.08 -16.21 16.75
CA LYS A 43 -45.99 -16.88 17.69
C LYS A 43 -45.43 -18.17 18.28
N HIS A 44 -44.55 -18.86 17.56
CA HIS A 44 -44.04 -20.18 17.92
C HIS A 44 -42.52 -20.21 18.17
N ALA A 45 -41.81 -19.10 17.93
CA ALA A 45 -40.35 -19.04 17.97
C ALA A 45 -39.76 -19.53 19.30
N MET A 46 -40.36 -19.16 20.43
CA MET A 46 -39.91 -19.59 21.77
C MET A 46 -40.04 -21.10 21.97
N ASP A 47 -41.14 -21.70 21.51
CA ASP A 47 -41.40 -23.14 21.62
C ASP A 47 -40.41 -23.93 20.76
N TRP A 48 -40.19 -23.51 19.53
CA TRP A 48 -39.21 -24.15 18.64
C TRP A 48 -37.77 -24.04 19.14
N GLU A 49 -37.40 -22.95 19.81
CA GLU A 49 -36.13 -22.89 20.50
C GLU A 49 -36.06 -23.84 21.71
N ARG A 50 -37.16 -24.05 22.46
CA ARG A 50 -37.19 -25.08 23.53
C ARG A 50 -37.05 -26.49 22.97
N GLU A 51 -37.70 -26.75 21.85
CA GLU A 51 -37.63 -28.01 21.10
C GLU A 51 -36.30 -28.17 20.35
N GLU A 52 -35.49 -27.12 20.32
CA GLU A 52 -34.25 -27.04 19.56
C GLU A 52 -34.44 -27.33 18.06
N THR A 53 -35.61 -27.09 17.49
CA THR A 53 -35.86 -27.33 16.06
C THR A 53 -37.08 -26.55 15.58
N VAL A 54 -37.08 -26.21 14.30
CA VAL A 54 -38.28 -25.68 13.64
C VAL A 54 -38.94 -26.82 12.85
N PRO A 55 -40.27 -26.99 12.91
CA PRO A 55 -40.98 -27.99 12.12
C PRO A 55 -40.77 -27.80 10.62
N GLN A 56 -40.61 -28.91 9.88
CA GLN A 56 -40.31 -28.88 8.44
C GLN A 56 -41.31 -28.05 7.62
N HIS A 57 -42.61 -28.14 7.94
CA HIS A 57 -43.66 -27.44 7.19
C HIS A 57 -43.49 -25.91 7.19
N VAL A 58 -42.81 -25.33 8.19
CA VAL A 58 -42.58 -23.88 8.27
C VAL A 58 -41.73 -23.40 7.10
N PHE A 59 -40.71 -24.18 6.72
CA PHE A 59 -39.89 -23.86 5.55
C PHE A 59 -40.68 -23.92 4.25
N GLU A 60 -41.60 -24.89 4.12
CA GLU A 60 -42.50 -24.97 2.98
C GLU A 60 -43.47 -23.78 2.92
N THR A 61 -43.97 -23.32 4.07
CA THR A 61 -44.79 -22.12 4.17
C THR A 61 -44.04 -20.88 3.71
N PHE A 62 -42.79 -20.70 4.18
CA PHE A 62 -41.94 -19.59 3.74
C PHE A 62 -41.60 -19.67 2.24
N ALA A 63 -41.28 -20.86 1.73
CA ALA A 63 -41.00 -21.08 0.32
C ALA A 63 -42.22 -20.74 -0.57
N LYS A 64 -43.41 -21.24 -0.21
CA LYS A 64 -44.67 -20.98 -0.95
C LYS A 64 -45.03 -19.50 -1.00
N ALA A 65 -44.69 -18.74 0.04
CA ALA A 65 -44.92 -17.31 0.12
C ALA A 65 -43.78 -16.45 -0.46
N ASN A 66 -42.75 -17.07 -1.06
CA ASN A 66 -41.51 -16.42 -1.50
C ASN A 66 -40.73 -15.70 -0.37
N MET A 67 -41.06 -15.98 0.89
CA MET A 67 -40.49 -15.33 2.08
C MET A 67 -39.09 -15.82 2.46
N LEU A 68 -38.49 -16.70 1.67
CA LEU A 68 -37.07 -17.04 1.75
C LEU A 68 -36.18 -16.07 0.96
N LEU A 69 -36.71 -15.51 -0.13
CA LEU A 69 -35.97 -14.66 -1.08
C LEU A 69 -35.51 -13.32 -0.53
N PRO A 70 -36.26 -12.64 0.39
CA PRO A 70 -35.81 -11.40 1.02
C PRO A 70 -34.44 -11.48 1.71
N ALA A 71 -33.96 -12.70 2.01
CA ALA A 71 -32.65 -12.92 2.62
C ALA A 71 -31.48 -12.79 1.62
N LEU A 72 -31.75 -12.78 0.31
CA LEU A 72 -30.74 -12.56 -0.73
C LEU A 72 -30.18 -11.13 -0.65
N PRO A 73 -28.95 -10.89 -1.14
CA PRO A 73 -28.43 -9.55 -1.31
C PRO A 73 -29.34 -8.72 -2.22
N ALA A 74 -29.59 -7.46 -1.84
CA ALA A 74 -30.24 -6.49 -2.70
C ALA A 74 -29.25 -5.86 -3.71
N PRO A 75 -29.72 -5.41 -4.87
CA PRO A 75 -31.04 -5.67 -5.43
C PRO A 75 -31.24 -7.15 -5.79
N LEU A 76 -32.49 -7.62 -5.80
CA LEU A 76 -32.81 -9.01 -6.10
C LEU A 76 -32.51 -9.38 -7.58
N PRO A 77 -32.25 -10.65 -7.90
CA PRO A 77 -32.00 -11.10 -9.27
C PRO A 77 -33.31 -11.20 -10.09
N VAL A 78 -33.87 -10.04 -10.44
CA VAL A 78 -35.23 -9.89 -11.02
C VAL A 78 -35.47 -10.78 -12.23
N GLU A 79 -34.57 -10.80 -13.21
CA GLU A 79 -34.74 -11.61 -14.44
C GLU A 79 -34.86 -13.10 -14.09
N ARG A 80 -34.01 -13.59 -13.19
CA ARG A 80 -34.03 -14.98 -12.76
C ARG A 80 -35.31 -15.31 -12.01
N LEU A 81 -35.78 -14.44 -11.12
CA LEU A 81 -37.02 -14.64 -10.37
C LEU A 81 -38.24 -14.65 -11.31
N ARG A 82 -38.31 -13.73 -12.29
CA ARG A 82 -39.37 -13.72 -13.32
C ARG A 82 -39.38 -15.00 -14.15
N SER A 83 -38.21 -15.53 -14.51
CA SER A 83 -38.11 -16.81 -15.23
C SER A 83 -38.70 -18.01 -14.46
N LEU A 84 -38.84 -17.89 -13.14
CA LEU A 84 -39.45 -18.88 -12.26
C LEU A 84 -40.92 -18.57 -11.93
N GLY A 85 -41.51 -17.54 -12.54
CA GLY A 85 -42.88 -17.10 -12.29
C GLY A 85 -43.07 -16.27 -11.02
N ILE A 86 -41.98 -15.78 -10.42
CA ILE A 86 -42.00 -14.97 -9.21
C ILE A 86 -41.96 -13.50 -9.61
N ASN A 87 -43.03 -12.76 -9.32
CA ASN A 87 -43.17 -11.34 -9.68
C ASN A 87 -43.32 -10.43 -8.46
N ASP A 88 -43.74 -10.98 -7.32
CA ASP A 88 -43.87 -10.25 -6.06
C ASP A 88 -43.52 -11.15 -4.86
N ILE A 89 -43.21 -10.50 -3.75
CA ILE A 89 -43.04 -11.12 -2.44
C ILE A 89 -44.06 -10.48 -1.50
N VAL A 90 -45.12 -11.23 -1.18
CA VAL A 90 -46.22 -10.79 -0.29
C VAL A 90 -46.75 -9.39 -0.68
N GLY A 91 -47.00 -9.17 -1.97
CA GLY A 91 -47.59 -7.94 -2.50
C GLY A 91 -46.62 -6.76 -2.71
N THR A 92 -45.32 -6.98 -2.57
CA THR A 92 -44.25 -6.04 -2.98
C THR A 92 -43.61 -6.54 -4.28
N PRO A 93 -43.64 -5.76 -5.38
CA PRO A 93 -42.99 -6.13 -6.64
C PRO A 93 -41.49 -6.35 -6.48
N ILE A 94 -40.93 -7.38 -7.13
CA ILE A 94 -39.50 -7.72 -6.98
C ILE A 94 -38.55 -6.67 -7.57
N GLU A 95 -39.00 -5.86 -8.54
CA GLU A 95 -38.24 -4.75 -9.09
C GLU A 95 -38.09 -3.55 -8.15
N GLU A 96 -38.96 -3.42 -7.14
CA GLU A 96 -38.87 -2.33 -6.16
C GLU A 96 -37.85 -2.66 -5.03
N TRP A 97 -37.30 -3.87 -5.03
CA TRP A 97 -36.52 -4.38 -3.89
C TRP A 97 -35.13 -3.78 -3.77
N ASP A 98 -34.93 -3.00 -2.71
CA ASP A 98 -33.66 -2.35 -2.37
C ASP A 98 -33.09 -2.79 -1.01
N TYR A 99 -32.03 -2.12 -0.58
CA TYR A 99 -31.39 -2.42 0.71
C TYR A 99 -32.30 -2.12 1.93
N PHE A 100 -33.26 -1.19 1.83
CA PHE A 100 -34.20 -0.91 2.92
C PHE A 100 -35.28 -1.99 3.05
N HIS A 101 -35.74 -2.58 1.95
CA HIS A 101 -36.61 -3.76 2.01
C HIS A 101 -35.93 -4.93 2.75
N THR A 102 -34.63 -5.11 2.48
CA THR A 102 -33.80 -6.14 3.12
C THR A 102 -33.53 -5.82 4.60
N LEU A 103 -33.25 -4.56 4.94
CA LEU A 103 -33.13 -4.10 6.34
C LEU A 103 -34.41 -4.42 7.13
N ILE A 104 -35.58 -4.06 6.57
CA ILE A 104 -36.88 -4.34 7.21
C ILE A 104 -37.09 -5.83 7.40
N TYR A 105 -36.75 -6.65 6.40
CA TYR A 105 -36.88 -8.10 6.51
C TYR A 105 -36.00 -8.67 7.62
N ASN A 106 -34.72 -8.30 7.67
CA ASN A 106 -33.79 -8.76 8.71
C ASN A 106 -34.24 -8.31 10.11
N ASP A 107 -34.76 -7.10 10.23
CA ASP A 107 -35.30 -6.55 11.47
C ASP A 107 -36.58 -7.27 11.92
N GLU A 108 -37.54 -7.55 11.02
CA GLU A 108 -38.78 -8.25 11.39
C GLU A 108 -38.56 -9.75 11.66
N MET A 109 -37.67 -10.42 10.94
CA MET A 109 -37.35 -11.86 11.16
C MET A 109 -36.79 -12.15 12.56
N LEU A 110 -36.19 -11.14 13.21
CA LEU A 110 -35.60 -11.24 14.54
C LEU A 110 -36.48 -10.61 15.64
N ARG A 111 -37.75 -10.29 15.34
CA ARG A 111 -38.68 -9.63 16.27
C ARG A 111 -38.94 -10.42 17.56
N SER A 112 -38.74 -11.73 17.57
CA SER A 112 -38.80 -12.57 18.77
C SER A 112 -37.61 -12.38 19.71
N GLY A 113 -36.53 -11.77 19.23
CA GLY A 113 -35.23 -11.75 19.89
C GLY A 113 -34.39 -13.01 19.67
N LEU A 114 -34.90 -14.04 18.97
CA LEU A 114 -34.24 -15.34 18.82
C LEU A 114 -33.76 -15.51 17.37
N ALA A 115 -32.45 -15.76 17.17
CA ALA A 115 -31.90 -15.93 15.82
C ALA A 115 -31.93 -17.38 15.31
N GLY A 116 -32.25 -18.34 16.19
CA GLY A 116 -32.33 -19.76 15.83
C GLY A 116 -33.43 -20.08 14.79
N PRO A 117 -34.71 -19.78 15.07
CA PRO A 117 -35.79 -20.09 14.15
C PRO A 117 -35.63 -19.44 12.77
N PRO A 118 -35.34 -18.13 12.63
CA PRO A 118 -35.09 -17.54 11.31
C PRO A 118 -33.85 -18.14 10.64
N GLY A 119 -32.76 -18.42 11.38
CA GLY A 119 -31.56 -19.05 10.83
C GLY A 119 -31.79 -20.47 10.28
N SER A 120 -32.75 -21.21 10.85
CA SER A 120 -33.17 -22.52 10.33
C SER A 120 -33.88 -22.45 8.97
N LEU A 121 -34.34 -21.26 8.57
CA LEU A 121 -35.10 -21.03 7.33
C LEU A 121 -34.25 -20.35 6.27
N THR A 122 -33.53 -19.28 6.62
CA THR A 122 -33.05 -18.32 5.63
C THR A 122 -31.55 -18.38 5.37
N THR A 123 -30.72 -18.83 6.31
CA THR A 123 -29.25 -18.77 6.22
C THR A 123 -28.69 -19.41 4.93
N GLY A 124 -29.28 -20.52 4.51
CA GLY A 124 -28.90 -21.20 3.27
C GLY A 124 -29.12 -20.35 2.02
N ILE A 125 -30.24 -19.62 1.97
CA ILE A 125 -30.58 -18.70 0.89
C ILE A 125 -29.73 -17.42 1.00
N ALA A 126 -29.55 -16.91 2.21
CA ALA A 126 -28.83 -15.68 2.47
C ALA A 126 -27.36 -15.74 2.07
N PHE A 127 -26.68 -16.86 2.35
CA PHE A 127 -25.21 -16.94 2.21
C PHE A 127 -24.76 -18.10 1.32
N GLY A 128 -25.55 -19.17 1.22
CA GLY A 128 -25.23 -20.32 0.38
C GLY A 128 -25.51 -20.08 -1.10
N VAL A 129 -26.59 -19.37 -1.43
CA VAL A 129 -27.02 -19.14 -2.83
C VAL A 129 -26.27 -18.01 -3.56
N PRO A 130 -25.92 -16.87 -2.94
CA PRO A 130 -25.35 -15.74 -3.68
C PRO A 130 -24.04 -16.04 -4.43
N PRO A 131 -23.11 -16.87 -3.94
CA PRO A 131 -21.92 -17.25 -4.72
C PRO A 131 -22.28 -17.89 -6.08
N ILE A 132 -23.37 -18.67 -6.14
CA ILE A 132 -23.85 -19.30 -7.39
C ILE A 132 -24.42 -18.23 -8.33
N ILE A 133 -25.21 -17.30 -7.81
CA ILE A 133 -25.78 -16.19 -8.60
C ILE A 133 -24.67 -15.33 -9.19
N LYS A 134 -23.68 -14.95 -8.37
CA LYS A 134 -22.67 -13.95 -8.74
C LYS A 134 -21.52 -14.52 -9.57
N PHE A 135 -21.10 -15.75 -9.30
CA PHE A 135 -19.87 -16.32 -9.88
C PHE A 135 -20.09 -17.67 -10.59
N GLY A 136 -21.26 -18.28 -10.43
CA GLY A 136 -21.57 -19.54 -11.10
C GLY A 136 -21.68 -19.38 -12.61
N SER A 137 -21.23 -20.38 -13.37
CA SER A 137 -21.48 -20.45 -14.81
C SER A 137 -22.98 -20.53 -15.10
N LYS A 138 -23.41 -20.15 -16.31
CA LYS A 138 -24.83 -20.25 -16.70
C LYS A 138 -25.39 -21.67 -16.49
N GLN A 139 -24.60 -22.69 -16.84
CA GLN A 139 -24.97 -24.10 -16.67
C GLN A 139 -25.15 -24.47 -15.20
N LEU A 140 -24.26 -23.98 -14.32
CA LEU A 140 -24.39 -24.18 -12.87
C LEU A 140 -25.65 -23.48 -12.35
N GLN A 141 -25.87 -22.23 -12.75
CA GLN A 141 -27.05 -21.47 -12.34
C GLN A 141 -28.35 -22.15 -12.77
N ASP A 142 -28.44 -22.63 -14.01
CA ASP A 142 -29.62 -23.31 -14.53
C ASP A 142 -29.92 -24.64 -13.84
N ARG A 143 -28.88 -25.35 -13.35
CA ARG A 143 -29.04 -26.60 -12.61
C ARG A 143 -29.50 -26.39 -11.17
N PHE A 144 -28.98 -25.36 -10.48
CA PHE A 144 -29.17 -25.22 -9.03
C PHE A 144 -30.17 -24.13 -8.63
N LEU A 145 -30.17 -22.96 -9.29
CA LEU A 145 -31.02 -21.84 -8.87
C LEU A 145 -32.54 -22.11 -8.92
N PRO A 146 -33.11 -22.85 -9.90
CA PRO A 146 -34.55 -23.11 -9.89
C PRO A 146 -35.04 -23.78 -8.60
N GLU A 147 -34.29 -24.77 -8.10
CA GLU A 147 -34.68 -25.54 -6.91
C GLU A 147 -34.35 -24.80 -5.61
N LEU A 148 -33.25 -24.04 -5.59
CA LEU A 148 -32.85 -23.26 -4.42
C LEU A 148 -33.76 -22.05 -4.21
N LEU A 149 -34.03 -21.26 -5.26
CA LEU A 149 -34.87 -20.05 -5.16
C LEU A 149 -36.34 -20.36 -4.90
N THR A 150 -36.85 -21.52 -5.34
CA THR A 150 -38.22 -21.96 -5.03
C THR A 150 -38.34 -22.71 -3.70
N GLY A 151 -37.23 -22.88 -2.97
CA GLY A 151 -37.21 -23.62 -1.70
C GLY A 151 -37.51 -25.12 -1.84
N LYS A 152 -37.39 -25.71 -3.03
CA LYS A 152 -37.51 -27.17 -3.22
C LYS A 152 -36.31 -27.91 -2.63
N LYS A 153 -35.13 -27.29 -2.70
CA LYS A 153 -33.91 -27.77 -2.05
C LYS A 153 -33.35 -26.68 -1.14
N ARG A 154 -32.64 -27.13 -0.12
CA ARG A 154 -31.91 -26.29 0.83
C ARG A 154 -30.43 -26.27 0.49
N SER A 155 -29.81 -25.11 0.71
CA SER A 155 -28.35 -24.96 0.65
C SER A 155 -27.80 -24.54 2.02
N CYS A 156 -26.49 -24.53 2.17
CA CYS A 156 -25.76 -23.86 3.24
C CYS A 156 -24.45 -23.31 2.68
N ILE A 157 -23.77 -22.48 3.47
CA ILE A 157 -22.40 -22.05 3.17
C ILE A 157 -21.43 -22.80 4.10
N ALA A 158 -20.37 -23.39 3.53
CA ALA A 158 -19.45 -24.26 4.27
C ALA A 158 -17.99 -23.82 4.08
N ILE A 159 -17.56 -22.87 4.94
CA ILE A 159 -16.20 -22.31 4.90
C ILE A 159 -15.35 -22.87 6.03
N THR A 160 -15.78 -22.59 7.26
CA THR A 160 -15.05 -22.83 8.51
C THR A 160 -14.76 -24.30 8.77
N GLU A 161 -13.58 -24.55 9.33
CA GLU A 161 -13.06 -25.87 9.69
C GLU A 161 -12.73 -25.94 11.18
N PRO A 162 -12.47 -27.13 11.74
CA PRO A 162 -12.02 -27.25 13.14
C PRO A 162 -10.78 -26.41 13.46
N ASP A 163 -9.83 -26.37 12.53
CA ASP A 163 -8.52 -25.74 12.72
C ASP A 163 -8.39 -24.38 12.02
N ALA A 164 -9.42 -23.93 11.28
CA ALA A 164 -9.40 -22.69 10.52
C ALA A 164 -10.77 -21.99 10.55
N GLY A 165 -10.88 -20.96 11.41
CA GLY A 165 -12.04 -20.08 11.55
C GLY A 165 -11.77 -18.66 11.05
N SER A 166 -11.13 -17.84 11.88
CA SER A 166 -10.69 -16.49 11.49
C SER A 166 -9.65 -16.54 10.36
N ASP A 167 -8.79 -17.56 10.36
CA ASP A 167 -7.76 -17.78 9.35
C ASP A 167 -8.27 -18.62 8.17
N VAL A 168 -9.23 -18.07 7.42
CA VAL A 168 -9.87 -18.75 6.27
C VAL A 168 -8.85 -19.15 5.19
N ALA A 169 -7.74 -18.42 5.05
CA ALA A 169 -6.70 -18.70 4.06
C ALA A 169 -6.06 -20.10 4.24
N ASN A 170 -6.11 -20.64 5.47
CA ASN A 170 -5.45 -21.87 5.87
C ASN A 170 -6.41 -23.05 6.11
N ILE A 171 -7.61 -23.02 5.54
CA ILE A 171 -8.47 -24.22 5.49
C ILE A 171 -7.77 -25.40 4.80
N GLN A 172 -8.09 -26.62 5.20
CA GLN A 172 -7.41 -27.87 4.83
C GLN A 172 -8.29 -28.82 4.02
N THR A 173 -9.62 -28.63 3.96
CA THR A 173 -10.49 -29.45 3.10
C THR A 173 -9.99 -29.36 1.66
N THR A 174 -9.62 -30.49 1.08
CA THR A 174 -9.03 -30.56 -0.26
C THR A 174 -10.07 -30.95 -1.31
N ALA A 175 -9.82 -30.56 -2.56
CA ALA A 175 -10.58 -31.02 -3.72
C ALA A 175 -9.58 -31.36 -4.84
N LYS A 176 -9.28 -32.65 -5.03
CA LYS A 176 -8.32 -33.11 -6.04
C LYS A 176 -9.06 -33.61 -7.27
N LYS A 177 -8.59 -33.28 -8.48
CA LYS A 177 -9.16 -33.85 -9.70
C LYS A 177 -8.94 -35.37 -9.72
N SER A 178 -10.00 -36.10 -10.01
CA SER A 178 -9.99 -37.54 -10.30
C SER A 178 -9.10 -37.84 -11.51
N ALA A 179 -8.71 -39.10 -11.68
CA ALA A 179 -7.78 -39.52 -12.73
C ALA A 179 -8.27 -39.20 -14.16
N ASP A 180 -9.59 -39.21 -14.39
CA ASP A 180 -10.17 -38.87 -15.69
C ASP A 180 -10.49 -37.37 -15.85
N GLY A 181 -10.21 -36.56 -14.81
CA GLY A 181 -10.41 -35.12 -14.78
C GLY A 181 -11.87 -34.66 -14.74
N LYS A 182 -12.86 -35.56 -14.59
CA LYS A 182 -14.29 -35.21 -14.66
C LYS A 182 -14.89 -34.81 -13.33
N LYS A 183 -14.26 -35.21 -12.22
CA LYS A 183 -14.73 -34.95 -10.85
C LYS A 183 -13.61 -34.41 -9.99
N TYR A 184 -13.96 -33.63 -8.98
CA TYR A 184 -13.16 -33.42 -7.78
C TYR A 184 -13.47 -34.51 -6.76
N ILE A 185 -12.44 -35.00 -6.08
CA ILE A 185 -12.53 -35.86 -4.89
C ILE A 185 -12.28 -34.97 -3.68
N VAL A 186 -13.32 -34.76 -2.88
CA VAL A 186 -13.32 -33.81 -1.77
C VAL A 186 -13.13 -34.55 -0.43
N ASN A 187 -12.14 -34.13 0.34
CA ASN A 187 -11.77 -34.73 1.62
C ASN A 187 -11.53 -33.67 2.69
N GLY A 188 -12.10 -33.84 3.88
CA GLY A 188 -11.89 -32.93 5.01
C GLY A 188 -13.10 -32.83 5.93
N ALA A 189 -13.19 -31.72 6.67
CA ALA A 189 -14.30 -31.46 7.57
C ALA A 189 -14.65 -29.97 7.65
N LYS A 190 -15.94 -29.68 7.78
CA LYS A 190 -16.48 -28.34 8.01
C LYS A 190 -17.21 -28.28 9.35
N LYS A 191 -17.07 -27.15 10.04
CA LYS A 191 -17.59 -26.97 11.40
C LYS A 191 -18.33 -25.65 11.52
N TRP A 192 -19.39 -25.65 12.34
CA TRP A 192 -20.28 -24.51 12.57
C TRP A 192 -21.19 -24.17 11.39
N ILE A 193 -21.55 -25.16 10.57
CA ILE A 193 -22.33 -24.93 9.35
C ILE A 193 -23.82 -24.85 9.70
N THR A 194 -24.32 -23.63 9.84
CA THR A 194 -25.74 -23.35 10.06
C THR A 194 -26.58 -23.84 8.88
N ASN A 195 -27.78 -24.35 9.16
CA ASN A 195 -28.67 -25.04 8.22
C ASN A 195 -28.20 -26.42 7.72
N GLY A 196 -26.92 -26.77 7.89
CA GLY A 196 -26.26 -27.89 7.21
C GLY A 196 -26.99 -29.23 7.31
N VAL A 197 -27.55 -29.56 8.48
CA VAL A 197 -28.25 -30.82 8.74
C VAL A 197 -29.46 -31.06 7.82
N TRP A 198 -30.02 -30.01 7.21
CA TRP A 198 -31.14 -30.08 6.27
C TRP A 198 -30.75 -29.74 4.83
N SER A 199 -29.49 -29.38 4.59
CA SER A 199 -29.04 -28.85 3.30
C SER A 199 -28.76 -29.97 2.31
N HIS A 200 -29.28 -29.85 1.10
CA HIS A 200 -29.05 -30.81 0.01
C HIS A 200 -27.68 -30.59 -0.64
N SER A 201 -27.16 -29.37 -0.54
CA SER A 201 -25.83 -29.00 -1.01
C SER A 201 -25.24 -27.88 -0.15
N ALA A 202 -23.92 -27.72 -0.20
CA ALA A 202 -23.22 -26.55 0.32
C ALA A 202 -22.49 -25.83 -0.80
N THR A 203 -22.46 -24.50 -0.75
CA THR A 203 -21.36 -23.76 -1.38
C THR A 203 -20.17 -23.80 -0.43
N MET A 204 -19.16 -24.57 -0.82
CA MET A 204 -18.09 -25.01 0.06
C MET A 204 -16.74 -24.48 -0.40
N ALA A 205 -15.98 -23.92 0.55
CA ALA A 205 -14.59 -23.57 0.31
C ALA A 205 -13.72 -24.81 0.41
N VAL A 206 -12.89 -25.03 -0.60
CA VAL A 206 -11.98 -26.17 -0.71
C VAL A 206 -10.62 -25.72 -1.22
N ARG A 207 -9.57 -26.47 -0.92
CA ARG A 207 -8.22 -26.28 -1.44
C ARG A 207 -8.02 -27.15 -2.68
N THR A 208 -7.93 -26.48 -3.84
CA THR A 208 -7.61 -27.09 -5.14
C THR A 208 -6.15 -26.87 -5.55
N GLY A 209 -5.49 -25.87 -4.95
CA GLY A 209 -4.11 -25.46 -5.27
C GLY A 209 -3.16 -25.50 -4.07
N GLY A 210 -2.12 -24.65 -4.13
CA GLY A 210 -1.08 -24.54 -3.10
C GLY A 210 -1.55 -23.90 -1.78
N PRO A 211 -0.63 -23.54 -0.86
CA PRO A 211 -0.97 -22.89 0.41
C PRO A 211 -1.52 -21.47 0.23
N GLY A 212 -2.16 -20.95 1.29
CA GLY A 212 -2.66 -19.58 1.33
C GLY A 212 -3.92 -19.31 0.48
N PRO A 213 -4.30 -18.04 0.32
CA PRO A 213 -5.59 -17.64 -0.26
C PRO A 213 -5.72 -17.99 -1.76
N GLY A 214 -4.62 -17.96 -2.52
CA GLY A 214 -4.61 -18.30 -3.95
C GLY A 214 -4.79 -19.79 -4.25
N GLY A 215 -4.77 -20.66 -3.22
CA GLY A 215 -5.04 -22.08 -3.36
C GLY A 215 -6.50 -22.49 -3.17
N LEU A 216 -7.37 -21.55 -2.80
CA LEU A 216 -8.76 -21.82 -2.45
C LEU A 216 -9.69 -21.67 -3.64
N SER A 217 -10.71 -22.54 -3.69
CA SER A 217 -11.80 -22.54 -4.67
C SER A 217 -13.13 -22.74 -3.96
N MET A 218 -14.24 -22.49 -4.68
CA MET A 218 -15.60 -22.71 -4.19
C MET A 218 -16.31 -23.75 -5.06
N LEU A 219 -16.93 -24.76 -4.45
CA LEU A 219 -17.69 -25.80 -5.14
C LEU A 219 -19.13 -25.85 -4.63
N VAL A 220 -20.07 -26.27 -5.47
CA VAL A 220 -21.38 -26.78 -5.01
C VAL A 220 -21.23 -28.26 -4.67
N VAL A 221 -21.11 -28.59 -3.38
CA VAL A 221 -20.90 -29.95 -2.87
C VAL A 221 -22.24 -30.54 -2.42
N PRO A 222 -22.65 -31.72 -2.93
CA PRO A 222 -23.86 -32.40 -2.46
C PRO A 222 -23.70 -32.90 -1.02
N LEU A 223 -24.79 -32.90 -0.24
CA LEU A 223 -24.76 -33.23 1.19
C LEU A 223 -25.73 -34.35 1.56
N LEU A 224 -27.03 -34.03 1.77
CA LEU A 224 -28.03 -34.99 2.24
C LEU A 224 -28.05 -36.27 1.40
N GLY A 225 -27.79 -37.40 2.06
CA GLY A 225 -27.83 -38.74 1.46
C GLY A 225 -26.74 -39.01 0.44
N TYR A 226 -25.71 -38.16 0.33
CA TYR A 226 -24.63 -38.33 -0.62
C TYR A 226 -23.52 -39.25 -0.08
N PRO A 227 -23.01 -40.22 -0.87
CA PRO A 227 -21.90 -41.09 -0.44
C PRO A 227 -20.67 -40.29 0.01
N GLY A 228 -20.03 -40.73 1.10
CA GLY A 228 -18.85 -40.07 1.66
C GLY A 228 -19.15 -38.84 2.54
N VAL A 229 -20.42 -38.41 2.66
CA VAL A 229 -20.80 -37.28 3.51
C VAL A 229 -21.43 -37.77 4.81
N SER A 230 -20.86 -37.36 5.94
CA SER A 230 -21.47 -37.54 7.27
C SER A 230 -21.76 -36.19 7.91
N MET A 231 -22.94 -36.03 8.49
CA MET A 231 -23.35 -34.79 9.14
C MET A 231 -23.88 -35.07 10.54
N ARG A 232 -23.43 -34.28 11.53
CA ARG A 232 -24.04 -34.27 12.87
C ARG A 232 -24.30 -32.86 13.36
N ARG A 233 -25.38 -32.72 14.11
CA ARG A 233 -25.72 -31.45 14.76
C ARG A 233 -24.76 -31.14 15.92
N LEU A 234 -24.39 -29.87 16.05
CA LEU A 234 -23.63 -29.31 17.15
C LEU A 234 -24.58 -28.69 18.18
N LYS A 235 -24.29 -28.89 19.47
CA LYS A 235 -24.98 -28.21 20.56
C LYS A 235 -24.26 -26.88 20.83
N VAL A 236 -24.96 -25.78 20.60
CA VAL A 236 -24.45 -24.40 20.72
C VAL A 236 -25.19 -23.65 21.83
N ALA A 237 -24.61 -22.55 22.33
CA ALA A 237 -25.18 -21.81 23.46
C ALA A 237 -26.44 -21.01 23.08
N GLY A 238 -26.46 -20.44 21.89
CA GLY A 238 -27.57 -19.67 21.29
C GLY A 238 -27.81 -20.09 19.84
N GLN A 239 -28.88 -19.59 19.23
CA GLN A 239 -29.33 -20.00 17.89
C GLN A 239 -29.60 -21.50 17.80
N ILE A 240 -30.10 -22.10 18.88
CA ILE A 240 -30.04 -23.55 19.07
C ILE A 240 -30.83 -24.28 17.99
N SER A 241 -31.97 -23.74 17.57
CA SER A 241 -32.83 -24.29 16.52
C SER A 241 -32.32 -24.08 15.09
N ALA A 242 -31.19 -23.39 14.87
CA ALA A 242 -30.68 -23.07 13.52
C ALA A 242 -29.98 -24.25 12.80
N GLY A 243 -29.83 -25.40 13.46
CA GLY A 243 -29.25 -26.59 12.84
C GLY A 243 -27.76 -26.48 12.54
N THR A 244 -26.98 -25.86 13.43
CA THR A 244 -25.52 -25.79 13.32
C THR A 244 -24.91 -27.18 13.23
N THR A 245 -24.09 -27.43 12.21
CA THR A 245 -23.69 -28.78 11.79
C THR A 245 -22.18 -28.92 11.66
N TYR A 246 -21.69 -30.11 11.99
CA TYR A 246 -20.37 -30.62 11.62
C TYR A 246 -20.54 -31.54 10.42
N ILE A 247 -19.72 -31.33 9.39
CA ILE A 247 -19.77 -32.08 8.13
C ILE A 247 -18.41 -32.76 7.94
N GLU A 248 -18.42 -34.06 7.70
CA GLU A 248 -17.25 -34.86 7.34
C GLU A 248 -17.37 -35.30 5.88
N LEU A 249 -16.25 -35.28 5.17
CA LEU A 249 -16.15 -35.54 3.74
C LEU A 249 -15.03 -36.56 3.55
N ASP A 250 -15.41 -37.75 3.09
CA ASP A 250 -14.51 -38.88 2.81
C ASP A 250 -14.71 -39.32 1.36
N ASP A 251 -13.71 -39.04 0.51
CA ASP A 251 -13.71 -39.29 -0.93
C ASP A 251 -15.00 -38.88 -1.67
N VAL A 252 -15.53 -37.70 -1.32
CA VAL A 252 -16.78 -37.20 -1.90
C VAL A 252 -16.55 -36.76 -3.34
N GLU A 253 -17.18 -37.46 -4.27
CA GLU A 253 -17.10 -37.16 -5.69
C GLU A 253 -18.00 -35.96 -6.08
N VAL A 254 -17.41 -34.90 -6.62
CA VAL A 254 -18.11 -33.68 -7.04
C VAL A 254 -17.82 -33.40 -8.51
N PRO A 255 -18.81 -33.29 -9.40
CA PRO A 255 -18.55 -33.02 -10.82
C PRO A 255 -17.75 -31.73 -11.04
N ILE A 256 -16.87 -31.70 -12.04
CA ILE A 256 -16.00 -30.53 -12.30
C ILE A 256 -16.83 -29.26 -12.61
N GLU A 257 -17.99 -29.44 -13.23
CA GLU A 257 -18.93 -28.38 -13.57
C GLU A 257 -19.63 -27.77 -12.33
N ASN A 258 -19.43 -28.32 -11.14
CA ASN A 258 -19.90 -27.74 -9.88
C ASN A 258 -18.95 -26.67 -9.31
N LEU A 259 -17.84 -26.37 -10.00
CA LEU A 259 -16.97 -25.25 -9.68
C LEU A 259 -17.72 -23.91 -9.80
N ILE A 260 -17.61 -23.08 -8.76
CA ILE A 260 -18.13 -21.72 -8.73
C ILE A 260 -17.00 -20.78 -9.13
N GLY A 261 -17.17 -20.12 -10.28
CA GLY A 261 -16.14 -19.25 -10.85
C GLY A 261 -14.91 -20.02 -11.33
N GLN A 262 -13.72 -19.58 -10.94
CA GLN A 262 -12.43 -20.13 -11.37
C GLN A 262 -11.66 -20.77 -10.20
N GLU A 263 -10.82 -21.76 -10.50
CA GLU A 263 -9.90 -22.35 -9.50
C GLU A 263 -8.96 -21.26 -8.94
N GLY A 264 -8.69 -21.28 -7.63
CA GLY A 264 -7.80 -20.33 -6.97
C GLY A 264 -8.41 -18.97 -6.63
N MET A 265 -9.64 -18.70 -7.08
CA MET A 265 -10.35 -17.44 -6.83
C MET A 265 -11.32 -17.51 -5.62
N GLY A 266 -11.34 -18.63 -4.91
CA GLY A 266 -12.28 -18.91 -3.82
C GLY A 266 -12.24 -17.87 -2.71
N MET A 267 -11.06 -17.43 -2.26
CA MET A 267 -10.94 -16.42 -1.21
C MET A 267 -11.65 -15.11 -1.57
N LYS A 268 -11.49 -14.65 -2.82
CA LYS A 268 -12.14 -13.43 -3.32
C LYS A 268 -13.67 -13.57 -3.29
N TYR A 269 -14.18 -14.73 -3.71
CA TYR A 269 -15.63 -14.99 -3.71
C TYR A 269 -16.21 -15.03 -2.30
N ILE A 270 -15.49 -15.63 -1.35
CA ILE A 270 -15.88 -15.70 0.07
C ILE A 270 -15.95 -14.28 0.66
N MET A 271 -14.90 -13.48 0.50
CA MET A 271 -14.87 -12.11 1.06
C MET A 271 -15.97 -11.23 0.49
N THR A 272 -16.27 -11.36 -0.81
CA THR A 272 -17.38 -10.64 -1.45
C THR A 272 -18.73 -10.99 -0.83
N ASN A 273 -18.91 -12.24 -0.42
CA ASN A 273 -20.16 -12.73 0.17
C ASN A 273 -20.34 -12.26 1.63
N PHE A 274 -19.24 -12.14 2.38
CA PHE A 274 -19.28 -11.79 3.81
C PHE A 274 -19.79 -10.38 4.11
N ASN A 275 -19.69 -9.42 3.18
CA ASN A 275 -20.23 -8.08 3.44
C ASN A 275 -21.76 -8.07 3.61
N HIS A 276 -22.48 -8.87 2.81
CA HIS A 276 -23.93 -9.07 2.98
C HIS A 276 -24.25 -9.74 4.32
N GLU A 277 -23.49 -10.78 4.69
CA GLU A 277 -23.62 -11.47 5.97
C GLU A 277 -23.42 -10.54 7.16
N ARG A 278 -22.38 -9.70 7.12
CA ARG A 278 -22.08 -8.74 8.19
C ARG A 278 -23.18 -7.72 8.38
N LEU A 279 -23.74 -7.18 7.29
CA LEU A 279 -24.87 -6.25 7.37
C LEU A 279 -26.12 -6.92 7.97
N ALA A 280 -26.44 -8.15 7.55
CA ALA A 280 -27.56 -8.91 8.10
C ALA A 280 -27.40 -9.14 9.62
N ILE A 281 -26.19 -9.48 10.07
CA ILE A 281 -25.87 -9.62 11.51
C ILE A 281 -26.00 -8.27 12.23
N ALA A 282 -25.51 -7.18 11.65
CA ALA A 282 -25.60 -5.85 12.26
C ALA A 282 -27.07 -5.44 12.51
N VAL A 283 -27.94 -5.62 11.52
CA VAL A 283 -29.39 -5.33 11.64
C VAL A 283 -30.04 -6.27 12.65
N GLY A 284 -29.81 -7.58 12.54
CA GLY A 284 -30.41 -8.60 13.41
C GLY A 284 -30.02 -8.43 14.87
N ALA A 285 -28.73 -8.23 15.17
CA ALA A 285 -28.25 -8.00 16.53
C ALA A 285 -28.85 -6.72 17.14
N THR A 286 -29.02 -5.67 16.31
CA THR A 286 -29.68 -4.43 16.75
C THR A 286 -31.15 -4.67 17.11
N ARG A 287 -31.89 -5.48 16.34
CA ARG A 287 -33.25 -5.91 16.73
C ARG A 287 -33.24 -6.72 18.02
N GLN A 288 -32.33 -7.67 18.18
CA GLN A 288 -32.24 -8.46 19.42
C GLN A 288 -31.96 -7.57 20.64
N ALA A 289 -31.10 -6.56 20.50
CA ALA A 289 -30.82 -5.58 21.54
C ALA A 289 -32.08 -4.79 21.92
N ARG A 290 -32.89 -4.44 20.93
CA ARG A 290 -34.21 -3.81 21.07
C ARG A 290 -35.18 -4.67 21.88
N VAL A 291 -35.26 -5.96 21.59
CA VAL A 291 -36.08 -6.93 22.37
C VAL A 291 -35.56 -7.07 23.80
N ALA A 292 -34.25 -7.16 24.01
CA ALA A 292 -33.65 -7.26 25.35
C ALA A 292 -34.00 -6.04 26.21
N LEU A 293 -33.78 -4.85 25.68
CA LEU A 293 -33.99 -3.60 26.42
C LEU A 293 -35.48 -3.34 26.69
N SER A 294 -36.35 -3.56 25.72
CA SER A 294 -37.81 -3.37 25.89
C SER A 294 -38.40 -4.38 26.88
N SER A 295 -37.95 -5.64 26.86
CA SER A 295 -38.34 -6.65 27.86
C SER A 295 -37.95 -6.23 29.28
N ALA A 296 -36.74 -5.67 29.44
CA ALA A 296 -36.29 -5.13 30.73
C ALA A 296 -37.11 -3.92 31.17
N PHE A 297 -37.44 -3.02 30.24
CA PHE A 297 -38.30 -1.87 30.49
C PHE A 297 -39.69 -2.29 31.01
N GLU A 298 -40.34 -3.21 30.31
CA GLU A 298 -41.66 -3.73 30.68
C GLU A 298 -41.62 -4.39 32.07
N TYR A 299 -40.60 -5.22 32.33
CA TYR A 299 -40.42 -5.84 33.64
C TYR A 299 -40.24 -4.79 34.75
N CYS A 300 -39.42 -3.77 34.53
CA CYS A 300 -39.17 -2.73 35.53
C CYS A 300 -40.38 -1.84 35.81
N LEU A 301 -41.30 -1.67 34.85
CA LEU A 301 -42.56 -0.94 35.04
C LEU A 301 -43.54 -1.69 35.94
N GLN A 302 -43.45 -3.02 36.01
CA GLN A 302 -44.39 -3.86 36.76
C GLN A 302 -43.81 -4.42 38.06
N ARG A 303 -42.50 -4.68 38.11
CA ARG A 303 -41.86 -5.34 39.25
C ARG A 303 -41.72 -4.39 40.42
N GLU A 304 -42.32 -4.73 41.56
CA GLU A 304 -42.17 -3.98 42.80
C GLU A 304 -41.00 -4.49 43.67
N ALA A 305 -40.28 -3.55 44.28
CA ALA A 305 -39.30 -3.75 45.34
C ALA A 305 -39.15 -2.46 46.16
N PHE A 306 -38.92 -2.59 47.48
CA PHE A 306 -38.79 -1.45 48.38
C PHE A 306 -40.01 -0.50 48.36
N GLY A 307 -41.22 -1.06 48.23
CA GLY A 307 -42.49 -0.33 48.29
C GLY A 307 -42.89 0.42 47.01
N LYS A 308 -42.18 0.22 45.89
CA LYS A 308 -42.42 0.88 44.60
C LYS A 308 -41.95 0.03 43.42
N THR A 309 -42.28 0.41 42.19
CA THR A 309 -41.77 -0.27 40.99
C THR A 309 -40.25 -0.07 40.85
N LEU A 310 -39.55 -1.01 40.19
CA LEU A 310 -38.13 -0.87 39.89
C LEU A 310 -37.84 0.39 39.06
N MET A 311 -38.77 0.78 38.18
CA MET A 311 -38.66 2.00 37.37
C MET A 311 -38.52 3.27 38.22
N GLU A 312 -39.00 3.26 39.46
CA GLU A 312 -38.87 4.40 40.36
C GLU A 312 -37.47 4.53 41.00
N GLN A 313 -36.57 3.57 40.78
CA GLN A 313 -35.19 3.63 41.25
C GLN A 313 -34.28 4.37 40.25
N PRO A 314 -33.53 5.42 40.66
CA PRO A 314 -32.66 6.17 39.74
C PRO A 314 -31.62 5.30 39.02
N VAL A 315 -31.03 4.32 39.71
CA VAL A 315 -30.03 3.41 39.13
C VAL A 315 -30.61 2.54 38.01
N VAL A 316 -31.88 2.16 38.09
CA VAL A 316 -32.58 1.39 37.04
C VAL A 316 -32.79 2.26 35.81
N ARG A 317 -33.32 3.48 36.00
CA ARG A 317 -33.51 4.45 34.90
C ARG A 317 -32.19 4.78 34.20
N HIS A 318 -31.11 4.95 34.96
CA HIS A 318 -29.78 5.22 34.39
C HIS A 318 -29.28 4.06 33.52
N ARG A 319 -29.36 2.81 34.00
CA ARG A 319 -28.94 1.62 33.23
C ARG A 319 -29.73 1.48 31.93
N LEU A 320 -31.06 1.62 32.01
CA LEU A 320 -31.94 1.56 30.85
C LEU A 320 -31.64 2.68 29.84
N ALA A 321 -31.45 3.92 30.32
CA ALA A 321 -31.15 5.06 29.46
C ALA A 321 -29.80 4.94 28.76
N LYS A 322 -28.75 4.44 29.45
CA LYS A 322 -27.43 4.19 28.85
C LYS A 322 -27.53 3.20 27.68
N CYS A 323 -28.21 2.07 27.89
CA CYS A 323 -28.40 1.06 26.85
C CYS A 323 -29.25 1.63 25.70
N GLY A 324 -30.30 2.37 26.01
CA GLY A 324 -31.16 3.02 25.02
C GLY A 324 -30.41 4.00 24.12
N ALA A 325 -29.50 4.80 24.68
CA ALA A 325 -28.67 5.72 23.91
C ALA A 325 -27.76 4.97 22.91
N GLN A 326 -27.14 3.87 23.34
CA GLN A 326 -26.31 3.05 22.47
C GLN A 326 -27.12 2.33 21.38
N LEU A 327 -28.29 1.80 21.74
CA LEU A 327 -29.21 1.13 20.81
C LEU A 327 -29.68 2.08 19.70
N GLU A 328 -30.16 3.26 20.05
CA GLU A 328 -30.66 4.21 19.05
C GLU A 328 -29.52 4.82 18.21
N ALA A 329 -28.34 5.01 18.79
CA ALA A 329 -27.15 5.38 18.02
C ALA A 329 -26.77 4.31 16.99
N GLN A 330 -26.81 3.04 17.38
CA GLN A 330 -26.56 1.91 16.47
C GLN A 330 -27.60 1.83 15.35
N TRP A 331 -28.88 2.00 15.68
CA TRP A 331 -29.95 1.97 14.68
C TRP A 331 -29.82 3.12 13.67
N ALA A 332 -29.58 4.34 14.15
CA ALA A 332 -29.34 5.49 13.28
C ALA A 332 -28.14 5.28 12.34
N TRP A 333 -27.06 4.66 12.85
CA TRP A 333 -25.91 4.31 12.01
C TRP A 333 -26.27 3.26 10.96
N VAL A 334 -26.97 2.19 11.33
CA VAL A 334 -27.40 1.14 10.38
C VAL A 334 -28.31 1.70 9.28
N GLU A 335 -29.26 2.58 9.61
CA GLU A 335 -30.11 3.24 8.61
C GLU A 335 -29.30 4.12 7.66
N HIS A 336 -28.42 4.97 8.20
CA HIS A 336 -27.55 5.82 7.40
C HIS A 336 -26.62 4.99 6.50
N PHE A 337 -26.07 3.89 7.03
CA PHE A 337 -25.20 2.99 6.31
C PHE A 337 -25.93 2.34 5.12
N VAL A 338 -27.14 1.84 5.35
CA VAL A 338 -27.99 1.30 4.29
C VAL A 338 -28.38 2.38 3.27
N TYR A 339 -28.67 3.60 3.72
CA TYR A 339 -28.90 4.72 2.83
C TYR A 339 -27.70 4.98 1.91
N ALA A 340 -26.48 5.04 2.44
CA ALA A 340 -25.27 5.21 1.65
C ALA A 340 -25.13 4.11 0.58
N MET A 341 -25.40 2.85 0.93
CA MET A 341 -25.40 1.74 -0.04
C MET A 341 -26.44 1.89 -1.16
N THR A 342 -27.57 2.59 -0.93
CA THR A 342 -28.54 2.89 -2.00
C THR A 342 -28.11 4.04 -2.92
N LYS A 343 -27.16 4.88 -2.49
CA LYS A 343 -26.77 6.11 -3.20
C LYS A 343 -25.40 6.03 -3.85
N MET A 344 -24.53 5.13 -3.38
CA MET A 344 -23.18 4.95 -3.90
C MET A 344 -23.15 3.94 -5.05
N PRO A 345 -22.30 4.14 -6.06
CA PRO A 345 -21.91 3.09 -7.00
C PRO A 345 -21.39 1.87 -6.24
N LYS A 346 -21.65 0.66 -6.75
CA LYS A 346 -21.34 -0.57 -6.03
C LYS A 346 -19.83 -0.74 -5.76
N GLU A 347 -19.02 -0.40 -6.75
CA GLU A 347 -17.56 -0.50 -6.70
C GLU A 347 -16.98 0.45 -5.66
N GLU A 348 -17.48 1.69 -5.61
CA GLU A 348 -17.10 2.69 -4.61
C GLU A 348 -17.55 2.28 -3.21
N ALA A 349 -18.80 1.82 -3.07
CA ALA A 349 -19.33 1.33 -1.81
C ALA A 349 -18.52 0.14 -1.25
N ASP A 350 -18.07 -0.79 -2.11
CA ASP A 350 -17.25 -1.93 -1.69
C ASP A 350 -15.90 -1.51 -1.10
N VAL A 351 -15.31 -0.43 -1.61
CA VAL A 351 -14.04 0.12 -1.14
C VAL A 351 -14.25 0.94 0.13
N GLU A 352 -15.09 1.96 0.06
CA GLU A 352 -15.26 2.96 1.13
C GLU A 352 -15.99 2.39 2.35
N LEU A 353 -16.93 1.47 2.13
CA LEU A 353 -17.76 0.93 3.20
C LEU A 353 -17.27 -0.42 3.74
N GLY A 354 -16.21 -1.01 3.18
CA GLY A 354 -15.71 -2.32 3.61
C GLY A 354 -15.34 -2.38 5.10
N GLY A 355 -14.46 -1.48 5.54
CA GLY A 355 -14.07 -1.35 6.95
C GLY A 355 -15.23 -0.92 7.85
N LEU A 356 -16.10 -0.02 7.36
CA LEU A 356 -17.29 0.42 8.08
C LEU A 356 -18.34 -0.68 8.25
N THR A 357 -18.48 -1.59 7.28
CA THR A 357 -19.35 -2.77 7.39
C THR A 357 -18.90 -3.67 8.54
N ALA A 358 -17.58 -3.89 8.64
CA ALA A 358 -16.99 -4.69 9.71
C ALA A 358 -17.25 -4.04 11.08
N ALA A 359 -17.04 -2.72 11.17
CA ALA A 359 -17.29 -1.93 12.38
C ALA A 359 -18.76 -1.95 12.81
N ALA A 360 -19.69 -1.76 11.87
CA ALA A 360 -21.13 -1.78 12.15
C ALA A 360 -21.57 -3.13 12.71
N LYS A 361 -21.03 -4.23 12.16
CA LYS A 361 -21.27 -5.60 12.66
C LYS A 361 -20.69 -5.81 14.06
N ALA A 362 -19.45 -5.40 14.30
CA ALA A 362 -18.79 -5.52 15.60
C ALA A 362 -19.56 -4.75 16.68
N GLN A 363 -19.84 -3.47 16.42
CA GLN A 363 -20.55 -2.59 17.34
C GLN A 363 -21.96 -3.11 17.65
N ALA A 364 -22.70 -3.63 16.67
CA ALA A 364 -24.02 -4.22 16.92
C ALA A 364 -23.97 -5.37 17.95
N GLY A 365 -22.94 -6.23 17.87
CA GLY A 365 -22.71 -7.30 18.84
C GLY A 365 -22.39 -6.79 20.25
N MET A 366 -21.61 -5.71 20.35
CA MET A 366 -21.30 -5.03 21.61
C MET A 366 -22.55 -4.41 22.25
N VAL A 367 -23.39 -3.74 21.44
CA VAL A 367 -24.64 -3.12 21.88
C VAL A 367 -25.65 -4.18 22.34
N LEU A 368 -25.79 -5.29 21.60
CA LEU A 368 -26.59 -6.44 22.03
C LEU A 368 -26.10 -6.98 23.37
N ASN A 369 -24.79 -7.15 23.54
CA ASN A 369 -24.23 -7.62 24.80
C ASN A 369 -24.58 -6.70 25.98
N GLU A 370 -24.42 -5.37 25.85
CA GLU A 370 -24.78 -4.44 26.91
C GLU A 370 -26.29 -4.50 27.23
N CYS A 371 -27.15 -4.53 26.20
CA CYS A 371 -28.60 -4.59 26.39
C CYS A 371 -29.06 -5.91 27.03
N ALA A 372 -28.48 -7.04 26.61
CA ALA A 372 -28.80 -8.36 27.17
C ALA A 372 -28.31 -8.49 28.61
N GLN A 373 -27.09 -8.01 28.92
CA GLN A 373 -26.58 -7.97 30.30
C GLN A 373 -27.46 -7.08 31.19
N CYS A 374 -27.84 -5.90 30.70
CA CYS A 374 -28.76 -5.00 31.39
C CYS A 374 -30.09 -5.69 31.71
N ALA A 375 -30.67 -6.40 30.74
CA ALA A 375 -31.89 -7.16 30.94
C ALA A 375 -31.71 -8.23 32.04
N VAL A 376 -30.70 -9.11 31.93
CA VAL A 376 -30.45 -10.14 32.94
C VAL A 376 -30.32 -9.55 34.34
N LEU A 377 -29.55 -8.48 34.50
CA LEU A 377 -29.35 -7.83 35.80
C LEU A 377 -30.64 -7.22 36.37
N LEU A 378 -31.48 -6.60 35.52
CA LEU A 378 -32.74 -5.98 35.95
C LEU A 378 -33.83 -7.00 36.26
N PHE A 379 -33.84 -8.15 35.58
CA PHE A 379 -34.69 -9.29 35.94
C PHE A 379 -34.23 -10.01 37.22
N GLY A 380 -33.00 -9.75 37.69
CA GLY A 380 -32.42 -10.36 38.88
C GLY A 380 -32.32 -11.88 38.73
N GLY A 381 -32.68 -12.62 39.80
CA GLY A 381 -32.65 -14.09 39.77
C GLY A 381 -33.47 -14.70 38.62
N ASN A 382 -34.55 -14.06 38.18
CA ASN A 382 -35.34 -14.53 37.02
C ASN A 382 -34.56 -14.44 35.71
N GLY A 383 -33.66 -13.45 35.58
CA GLY A 383 -32.83 -13.27 34.37
C GLY A 383 -31.75 -14.35 34.22
N PHE A 384 -31.49 -15.13 35.27
CA PHE A 384 -30.57 -16.26 35.26
C PHE A 384 -31.28 -17.60 34.99
N THR A 385 -32.61 -17.64 35.01
CA THR A 385 -33.38 -18.89 34.84
C THR A 385 -33.82 -19.10 33.40
N ARG A 386 -33.61 -20.31 32.88
CA ARG A 386 -34.04 -20.76 31.53
C ARG A 386 -35.56 -20.92 31.35
N SER A 387 -36.36 -20.53 32.34
CA SER A 387 -37.81 -20.71 32.37
C SER A 387 -38.48 -19.56 33.12
N GLY A 388 -39.78 -19.39 32.92
CA GLY A 388 -40.56 -18.39 33.65
C GLY A 388 -40.33 -16.97 33.14
N LYS A 389 -40.53 -15.97 34.00
CA LYS A 389 -40.67 -14.57 33.56
C LYS A 389 -39.42 -13.97 32.93
N GLY A 390 -38.22 -14.44 33.30
CA GLY A 390 -36.94 -13.92 32.77
C GLY A 390 -36.32 -14.76 31.66
N GLU A 391 -37.05 -15.76 31.15
CA GLU A 391 -36.53 -16.68 30.12
C GLU A 391 -36.04 -15.95 28.87
N ILE A 392 -36.71 -14.87 28.45
CA ILE A 392 -36.29 -14.09 27.28
C ILE A 392 -34.96 -13.35 27.52
N ALA A 393 -34.74 -12.82 28.73
CA ALA A 393 -33.50 -12.14 29.10
C ALA A 393 -32.33 -13.15 29.15
N GLU A 394 -32.55 -14.32 29.75
CA GLU A 394 -31.56 -15.40 29.79
C GLU A 394 -31.19 -15.88 28.38
N ARG A 395 -32.18 -16.06 27.51
CA ARG A 395 -31.98 -16.48 26.12
C ARG A 395 -31.20 -15.46 25.32
N LEU A 396 -31.60 -14.20 25.35
CA LEU A 396 -30.92 -13.12 24.62
C LEU A 396 -29.46 -12.98 25.06
N TYR A 397 -29.15 -13.21 26.34
CA TYR A 397 -27.77 -13.26 26.80
C TYR A 397 -26.98 -14.42 26.19
N ARG A 398 -27.61 -15.59 25.99
CA ARG A 398 -27.00 -16.73 25.28
C ARG A 398 -26.89 -16.55 23.76
N GLU A 399 -27.69 -15.66 23.16
CA GLU A 399 -27.59 -15.31 21.74
C GLU A 399 -26.37 -14.43 21.42
N VAL A 400 -25.80 -13.73 22.42
CA VAL A 400 -24.68 -12.78 22.24
C VAL A 400 -23.48 -13.37 21.48
N PRO A 401 -22.94 -14.55 21.82
CA PRO A 401 -21.80 -15.11 21.10
C PRO A 401 -22.10 -15.40 19.63
N GLY A 402 -23.35 -15.75 19.30
CA GLY A 402 -23.82 -15.98 17.92
C GLY A 402 -23.80 -14.73 17.03
N ASN A 403 -23.61 -13.54 17.61
CA ASN A 403 -23.47 -12.28 16.87
C ASN A 403 -22.03 -11.73 16.92
N ARG A 404 -21.29 -11.98 18.00
CA ARG A 404 -19.92 -11.47 18.19
C ARG A 404 -18.84 -12.31 17.49
N ILE A 405 -19.12 -13.58 17.19
CA ILE A 405 -18.15 -14.54 16.63
C ILE A 405 -18.28 -14.74 15.10
N PRO A 406 -19.43 -15.17 14.54
CA PRO A 406 -19.55 -15.41 13.09
C PRO A 406 -19.58 -14.11 12.28
N GLY A 407 -19.37 -14.19 10.95
CA GLY A 407 -19.17 -13.01 10.09
C GLY A 407 -17.82 -12.30 10.28
N GLY A 408 -16.90 -12.93 11.04
CA GLY A 408 -15.65 -12.37 11.55
C GLY A 408 -15.78 -12.01 13.03
N SER A 409 -14.87 -12.47 13.88
CA SER A 409 -14.94 -12.14 15.31
C SER A 409 -14.81 -10.63 15.52
N GLU A 410 -15.36 -10.14 16.64
CA GLU A 410 -15.29 -8.71 17.00
C GLU A 410 -13.88 -8.14 16.82
N ASP A 411 -12.85 -8.81 17.35
CA ASP A 411 -11.46 -8.37 17.24
C ASP A 411 -10.98 -8.32 15.78
N VAL A 412 -11.30 -9.34 14.97
CA VAL A 412 -10.93 -9.38 13.54
C VAL A 412 -11.65 -8.28 12.76
N MET A 413 -12.88 -7.91 13.14
CA MET A 413 -13.63 -6.83 12.47
C MET A 413 -13.12 -5.45 12.85
N LEU A 414 -12.74 -5.24 14.11
CA LEU A 414 -12.11 -3.99 14.55
C LEU A 414 -10.70 -3.84 13.95
N ASP A 415 -9.95 -4.93 13.84
CA ASP A 415 -8.67 -4.96 13.12
C ASP A 415 -8.86 -4.63 11.63
N LEU A 416 -9.83 -5.26 10.95
CA LEU A 416 -10.14 -4.95 9.55
C LEU A 416 -10.49 -3.47 9.34
N MET A 417 -11.26 -2.87 10.24
CA MET A 417 -11.52 -1.42 10.23
C MET A 417 -10.22 -0.63 10.42
N GLY A 418 -9.39 -1.03 11.39
CA GLY A 418 -8.09 -0.43 11.67
C GLY A 418 -7.17 -0.44 10.44
N VAL A 419 -6.98 -1.61 9.82
CA VAL A 419 -6.21 -1.81 8.59
C VAL A 419 -6.77 -0.95 7.46
N THR A 420 -8.09 -0.98 7.23
CA THR A 420 -8.73 -0.17 6.18
C THR A 420 -8.44 1.33 6.34
N PHE A 421 -8.41 1.83 7.58
CA PHE A 421 -8.16 3.24 7.87
C PHE A 421 -6.68 3.61 8.01
N SER A 422 -5.82 2.70 8.48
CA SER A 422 -4.37 2.93 8.60
C SER A 422 -3.66 2.79 7.26
N GLU A 423 -4.18 1.95 6.37
CA GLU A 423 -3.65 1.74 5.02
C GLU A 423 -4.25 2.71 4.00
N GLY A 424 -5.06 3.69 4.42
CA GLY A 424 -5.56 4.79 3.60
C GLY A 424 -6.02 4.34 2.21
N ASN A 425 -7.20 3.73 2.11
CA ASN A 425 -7.89 3.55 0.83
C ASN A 425 -7.06 2.85 -0.27
N THR A 426 -6.34 1.76 0.05
CA THR A 426 -5.76 0.92 -1.00
C THR A 426 -6.73 -0.17 -1.42
N GLY A 427 -7.62 0.21 -2.34
CA GLY A 427 -8.17 -0.74 -3.30
C GLY A 427 -7.05 -1.51 -4.04
N PRO A 428 -7.39 -2.29 -5.10
CA PRO A 428 -6.34 -2.82 -5.97
C PRO A 428 -5.40 -1.69 -6.41
N PRO A 429 -4.09 -1.96 -6.60
CA PRO A 429 -3.16 -0.94 -7.04
C PRO A 429 -3.69 -0.29 -8.32
N ALA A 430 -3.63 1.03 -8.40
CA ALA A 430 -4.08 1.78 -9.57
C ALA A 430 -3.31 1.37 -10.83
N ALA A 431 -2.05 0.96 -10.67
CA ALA A 431 -1.26 0.29 -11.69
C ALA A 431 -0.23 -0.65 -11.05
N GLN A 432 0.19 -1.70 -11.75
CA GLN A 432 1.21 -2.63 -11.26
C GLN A 432 2.01 -3.29 -12.38
N SER A 433 3.27 -3.58 -12.09
CA SER A 433 4.20 -4.36 -12.91
C SER A 433 4.63 -5.64 -12.15
N PRO A 434 5.47 -6.54 -12.70
CA PRO A 434 5.93 -7.72 -11.97
C PRO A 434 6.48 -7.44 -10.57
N ARG A 435 7.21 -6.32 -10.38
CA ARG A 435 7.96 -6.01 -9.15
C ARG A 435 7.49 -4.74 -8.44
N PHE A 436 6.57 -3.97 -9.02
CA PHE A 436 6.11 -2.69 -8.45
C PHE A 436 4.58 -2.56 -8.48
N ALA A 437 4.04 -1.82 -7.53
CA ALA A 437 2.60 -1.52 -7.44
C ALA A 437 2.39 -0.08 -6.97
N ILE A 438 1.62 0.70 -7.71
CA ILE A 438 1.26 2.09 -7.40
C ILE A 438 -0.14 2.13 -6.78
N TYR A 439 -0.26 2.80 -5.64
CA TYR A 439 -1.46 2.94 -4.86
C TYR A 439 -1.84 4.42 -4.75
N GLY A 440 -3.10 4.74 -5.04
CA GLY A 440 -3.63 6.11 -5.04
C GLY A 440 -4.55 6.38 -6.24
N PRO A 441 -4.99 7.64 -6.46
CA PRO A 441 -5.79 8.02 -7.62
C PRO A 441 -5.12 7.68 -8.96
N PRO A 442 -5.82 7.11 -9.95
CA PRO A 442 -5.23 6.81 -11.27
C PRO A 442 -4.64 8.07 -11.91
N GLY A 443 -3.40 7.97 -12.40
CA GLY A 443 -2.70 9.02 -13.16
C GLY A 443 -2.45 8.59 -14.61
N PRO A 444 -2.27 9.56 -15.54
CA PRO A 444 -2.14 9.28 -16.97
C PRO A 444 -0.85 8.49 -17.34
N ASP A 445 0.22 8.61 -16.55
CA ASP A 445 1.55 8.12 -16.92
C ASP A 445 2.11 7.00 -15.99
N PHE A 446 1.23 6.27 -15.29
CA PHE A 446 1.66 5.19 -14.39
C PHE A 446 2.39 4.06 -15.11
N ASP A 447 2.06 3.76 -16.36
CA ASP A 447 2.79 2.75 -17.15
C ASP A 447 4.24 3.20 -17.41
N GLN A 448 4.47 4.48 -17.71
CA GLN A 448 5.82 5.01 -17.87
C GLN A 448 6.60 5.00 -16.56
N ALA A 449 5.94 5.35 -15.45
CA ALA A 449 6.51 5.27 -14.11
C ALA A 449 6.95 3.83 -13.74
N LEU A 450 6.07 2.85 -13.98
CA LEU A 450 6.34 1.43 -13.75
C LEU A 450 7.44 0.89 -14.67
N ASN A 451 7.43 1.24 -15.95
CA ASN A 451 8.50 0.89 -16.90
C ASN A 451 9.86 1.44 -16.46
N GLY A 452 9.87 2.66 -15.97
CA GLY A 452 11.04 3.30 -15.37
C GLY A 452 11.59 2.55 -14.16
N LEU A 453 10.72 2.14 -13.24
CA LEU A 453 11.08 1.36 -12.06
C LEU A 453 11.57 -0.06 -12.44
N GLU A 454 10.91 -0.73 -13.38
CA GLU A 454 11.36 -2.04 -13.89
C GLU A 454 12.72 -1.94 -14.60
N SER A 455 12.95 -0.86 -15.36
CA SER A 455 14.26 -0.56 -15.95
C SER A 455 15.33 -0.36 -14.88
N ALA A 456 15.03 0.42 -13.84
CA ALA A 456 15.96 0.66 -12.73
C ALA A 456 16.26 -0.65 -11.96
N TYR A 457 15.23 -1.45 -11.66
CA TYR A 457 15.40 -2.77 -11.06
C TYR A 457 16.29 -3.65 -11.93
N SER A 458 15.99 -3.77 -13.23
CA SER A 458 16.75 -4.66 -14.11
C SER A 458 18.20 -4.21 -14.28
N CYS A 459 18.46 -2.90 -14.28
CA CYS A 459 19.83 -2.42 -14.25
C CYS A 459 20.53 -2.77 -12.93
N PHE A 460 20.00 -2.32 -11.80
CA PHE A 460 20.74 -2.43 -10.53
C PHE A 460 20.76 -3.86 -9.99
N VAL A 461 19.62 -4.56 -10.02
CA VAL A 461 19.48 -5.91 -9.47
C VAL A 461 19.97 -6.95 -10.46
N ASP A 462 19.41 -6.99 -11.67
CA ASP A 462 19.73 -8.07 -12.62
C ASP A 462 21.11 -7.89 -13.26
N THR A 463 21.48 -6.66 -13.64
CA THR A 463 22.74 -6.39 -14.37
C THR A 463 23.92 -6.08 -13.45
N LEU A 464 23.73 -5.22 -12.44
CA LEU A 464 24.79 -4.81 -11.51
C LEU A 464 24.83 -5.67 -10.22
N GLY A 465 23.91 -6.63 -10.08
CA GLY A 465 23.95 -7.65 -9.03
C GLY A 465 23.53 -7.18 -7.63
N TRP A 466 22.90 -6.01 -7.50
CA TRP A 466 22.36 -5.52 -6.23
C TRP A 466 21.34 -6.50 -5.67
N ARG A 467 21.16 -6.48 -4.34
CA ARG A 467 20.14 -7.32 -3.69
C ARG A 467 18.76 -6.93 -4.20
N SER A 468 17.97 -7.93 -4.60
CA SER A 468 16.57 -7.75 -4.98
C SER A 468 15.77 -7.07 -3.86
N THR A 469 15.11 -5.97 -4.20
CA THR A 469 14.16 -5.27 -3.30
C THR A 469 12.81 -5.99 -3.18
N GLY A 470 12.60 -7.06 -3.94
CA GLY A 470 11.42 -7.92 -3.83
C GLY A 470 11.56 -9.04 -2.79
N LEU A 471 12.70 -9.11 -2.08
CA LEU A 471 12.96 -10.05 -0.99
C LEU A 471 13.06 -9.29 0.33
N SER A 472 12.76 -9.96 1.45
CA SER A 472 13.05 -9.38 2.76
C SER A 472 14.56 -9.10 2.91
N ASN A 473 14.90 -7.98 3.53
CA ASN A 473 16.30 -7.58 3.76
C ASN A 473 17.10 -8.53 4.67
N SER A 474 16.42 -9.46 5.37
CA SER A 474 17.00 -10.36 6.37
C SER A 474 17.02 -11.82 5.96
N ALA A 475 16.37 -12.21 4.85
CA ALA A 475 16.36 -13.59 4.37
C ALA A 475 16.14 -13.72 2.86
N ASP A 476 16.87 -14.63 2.22
CA ASP A 476 16.66 -15.06 0.82
C ASP A 476 15.53 -16.11 0.74
N LYS A 477 14.34 -15.78 1.26
CA LYS A 477 13.19 -16.69 1.20
C LYS A 477 12.40 -16.49 -0.10
N PRO A 478 11.94 -17.56 -0.76
CA PRO A 478 11.09 -17.46 -1.94
C PRO A 478 9.73 -16.83 -1.60
N GLY A 479 9.26 -15.93 -2.47
CA GLY A 479 8.08 -15.10 -2.31
C GLY A 479 8.41 -13.66 -2.69
N TYR A 480 8.24 -13.31 -3.97
CA TYR A 480 8.52 -11.96 -4.45
C TYR A 480 7.44 -11.01 -3.93
N PHE A 481 7.84 -10.06 -3.09
CA PHE A 481 7.00 -8.92 -2.74
C PHE A 481 7.21 -7.82 -3.78
N LYS A 482 6.14 -7.17 -4.20
CA LYS A 482 6.28 -5.94 -4.98
C LYS A 482 6.75 -4.83 -4.06
N THR A 483 7.62 -3.95 -4.57
CA THR A 483 7.89 -2.68 -3.90
C THR A 483 6.67 -1.78 -4.14
N ASN A 484 6.02 -1.35 -3.07
CA ASN A 484 4.82 -0.53 -3.13
C ASN A 484 5.17 0.96 -3.20
N ILE A 485 4.43 1.70 -4.02
CA ILE A 485 4.51 3.15 -4.20
C ILE A 485 3.14 3.71 -3.77
N TYR A 486 3.12 4.56 -2.75
CA TYR A 486 1.90 5.17 -2.23
C TYR A 486 1.87 6.65 -2.58
N GLN A 487 0.83 7.08 -3.28
CA GLN A 487 0.58 8.50 -3.49
C GLN A 487 0.10 9.12 -2.18
N VAL A 488 0.78 10.18 -1.75
CA VAL A 488 0.42 10.96 -0.58
C VAL A 488 0.00 12.36 -1.00
N ALA A 489 -1.10 12.85 -0.42
CA ALA A 489 -1.63 14.17 -0.75
C ALA A 489 -0.65 15.29 -0.36
N GLN A 490 0.02 15.15 0.80
CA GLN A 490 0.99 16.12 1.28
C GLN A 490 1.93 15.49 2.33
N PHE A 491 3.22 15.81 2.27
CA PHE A 491 4.18 15.49 3.33
C PHE A 491 4.24 16.60 4.38
N SER A 492 4.59 16.25 5.63
CA SER A 492 4.65 17.18 6.77
C SER A 492 5.82 18.18 6.76
N GLY A 493 6.53 18.34 5.63
CA GLY A 493 7.68 19.25 5.50
C GLY A 493 7.67 20.01 4.16
N PRO A 494 8.20 21.24 4.11
CA PRO A 494 8.27 22.02 2.88
C PRO A 494 9.17 21.31 1.84
N ASN A 495 8.71 21.25 0.60
CA ASN A 495 9.48 20.75 -0.58
C ASN A 495 9.88 19.26 -0.57
N ILE A 496 9.19 18.38 0.19
CA ILE A 496 9.40 16.93 0.09
C ILE A 496 8.61 16.39 -1.11
N ALA A 497 9.31 15.88 -2.12
CA ALA A 497 8.70 15.31 -3.33
C ALA A 497 8.35 13.81 -3.15
N GLY A 498 9.15 13.09 -2.39
CA GLY A 498 8.96 11.70 -2.04
C GLY A 498 9.70 11.34 -0.76
N GLN A 499 9.38 10.17 -0.21
CA GLN A 499 10.05 9.63 0.95
C GLN A 499 10.04 8.11 0.93
N GLN A 500 11.19 7.52 1.22
CA GLN A 500 11.31 6.10 1.49
C GLN A 500 10.87 5.73 2.91
N TYR A 501 10.15 4.60 3.04
CA TYR A 501 9.70 4.03 4.30
C TYR A 501 10.17 2.58 4.45
N THR A 502 10.45 2.16 5.70
CA THR A 502 10.89 0.80 6.02
C THR A 502 9.99 0.15 7.07
N ASP A 503 9.61 -1.10 6.84
CA ASP A 503 9.23 -2.04 7.89
C ASP A 503 10.47 -2.86 8.26
N ARG A 504 11.09 -2.54 9.40
CA ARG A 504 12.31 -3.23 9.86
C ARG A 504 12.03 -4.63 10.37
N GLU A 505 10.81 -4.92 10.84
CA GLU A 505 10.45 -6.23 11.37
C GLU A 505 10.17 -7.21 10.23
N GLY A 506 9.38 -6.80 9.24
CA GLY A 506 9.15 -7.58 8.00
C GLY A 506 10.32 -7.51 7.01
N GLY A 507 11.24 -6.57 7.20
CA GLY A 507 12.40 -6.35 6.34
C GLY A 507 12.02 -5.81 4.96
N ARG A 508 10.97 -4.99 4.87
CA ARG A 508 10.42 -4.45 3.62
C ARG A 508 10.71 -2.95 3.49
N GLY A 509 10.85 -2.48 2.25
CA GLY A 509 10.91 -1.06 1.92
C GLY A 509 9.81 -0.69 0.93
N TYR A 510 9.23 0.49 1.10
CA TYR A 510 8.22 1.08 0.21
C TYR A 510 8.47 2.58 0.03
N VAL A 511 7.82 3.17 -0.96
CA VAL A 511 8.00 4.57 -1.34
C VAL A 511 6.68 5.30 -1.14
N GLY A 512 6.71 6.50 -0.54
CA GLY A 512 5.63 7.47 -0.69
C GLY A 512 6.07 8.56 -1.67
N THR A 513 5.16 9.01 -2.53
CA THR A 513 5.40 10.13 -3.46
C THR A 513 4.27 11.13 -3.37
N GLY A 514 4.58 12.42 -3.48
CA GLY A 514 3.55 13.42 -3.71
C GLY A 514 2.80 13.09 -5.00
N VAL A 515 1.49 13.32 -5.04
CA VAL A 515 0.65 13.00 -6.22
C VAL A 515 1.27 13.56 -7.51
N GLN A 516 1.76 14.79 -7.47
CA GLN A 516 2.38 15.52 -8.59
C GLN A 516 3.78 15.04 -9.00
N TRP A 517 4.37 14.10 -8.28
CA TRP A 517 5.72 13.56 -8.56
C TRP A 517 5.71 12.07 -8.88
N THR A 518 4.54 11.44 -8.89
CA THR A 518 4.40 9.99 -9.04
C THR A 518 4.74 9.51 -10.46
N ASP A 519 4.62 10.41 -11.44
CA ASP A 519 5.01 10.24 -12.85
C ASP A 519 6.42 10.80 -13.15
N ASN A 520 7.04 11.52 -12.21
CA ASN A 520 8.39 12.02 -12.39
C ASN A 520 9.42 10.91 -12.15
N LEU A 521 9.94 10.36 -13.25
CA LEU A 521 10.88 9.25 -13.21
C LEU A 521 12.13 9.53 -12.36
N GLY A 522 12.66 10.75 -12.41
CA GLY A 522 13.85 11.14 -11.65
C GLY A 522 13.62 11.08 -10.14
N VAL A 523 12.47 11.61 -9.67
CA VAL A 523 12.07 11.55 -8.26
C VAL A 523 11.77 10.11 -7.85
N LEU A 524 10.97 9.39 -8.64
CA LEU A 524 10.53 8.05 -8.30
C LEU A 524 11.69 7.05 -8.20
N VAL A 525 12.65 7.10 -9.13
CA VAL A 525 13.85 6.25 -9.09
C VAL A 525 14.83 6.71 -8.01
N HIS A 526 14.88 8.00 -7.66
CA HIS A 526 15.64 8.49 -6.50
C HIS A 526 15.13 7.84 -5.22
N GLU A 527 13.82 7.89 -4.97
CA GLU A 527 13.21 7.27 -3.79
C GLU A 527 13.37 5.74 -3.78
N TYR A 528 13.23 5.09 -4.94
CA TYR A 528 13.54 3.68 -5.08
C TYR A 528 15.02 3.37 -4.80
N GLY A 529 15.92 4.28 -5.13
CA GLY A 529 17.34 4.21 -4.78
C GLY A 529 17.58 4.08 -3.28
N HIS A 530 16.78 4.75 -2.45
CA HIS A 530 16.82 4.54 -0.99
C HIS A 530 16.37 3.13 -0.58
N VAL A 531 15.37 2.57 -1.26
CA VAL A 531 14.93 1.17 -1.04
C VAL A 531 16.03 0.18 -1.42
N LEU A 532 16.74 0.40 -2.52
CA LEU A 532 17.90 -0.40 -2.94
C LEU A 532 19.01 -0.37 -1.88
N GLN A 533 19.35 0.81 -1.37
CA GLN A 533 20.34 0.98 -0.31
C GLN A 533 19.95 0.21 0.96
N PHE A 534 18.69 0.35 1.40
CA PHE A 534 18.17 -0.36 2.58
C PHE A 534 18.28 -1.87 2.43
N HIS A 535 17.88 -2.44 1.29
CA HIS A 535 17.98 -3.89 1.09
C HIS A 535 19.43 -4.35 0.97
N GLN A 536 20.28 -3.60 0.28
CA GLN A 536 21.68 -3.96 0.09
C GLN A 536 22.46 -4.00 1.41
N LYS A 537 22.23 -3.02 2.30
CA LYS A 537 22.86 -2.97 3.64
C LYS A 537 22.03 -2.10 4.61
N PRO A 538 21.06 -2.68 5.35
CA PRO A 538 20.14 -1.92 6.21
C PRO A 538 20.82 -1.03 7.27
N ASN A 539 21.98 -1.47 7.77
CA ASN A 539 22.71 -0.79 8.82
C ASN A 539 23.72 0.26 8.32
N TRP A 540 23.87 0.44 7.00
CA TRP A 540 24.85 1.37 6.45
C TRP A 540 24.57 2.83 6.86
N SER A 541 23.30 3.27 6.78
CA SER A 541 22.85 4.58 7.28
C SER A 541 22.33 4.52 8.73
N GLY A 542 21.79 3.36 9.15
CA GLY A 542 21.18 3.18 10.48
C GLY A 542 22.15 2.91 11.63
N GLY A 543 23.35 2.39 11.36
CA GLY A 543 24.32 2.01 12.40
C GLY A 543 25.04 3.19 13.05
N ARG A 544 25.26 4.27 12.28
CA ARG A 544 25.82 5.57 12.72
C ARG A 544 25.31 6.67 11.77
N PRO A 545 24.15 7.28 12.07
CA PRO A 545 23.55 8.31 11.21
C PRO A 545 24.40 9.59 11.12
N ASP A 546 25.45 9.70 11.92
CA ASP A 546 26.39 10.82 11.97
C ASP A 546 27.61 10.66 11.05
N ILE A 547 27.77 9.57 10.29
CA ILE A 547 28.97 9.39 9.42
C ILE A 547 28.58 9.13 7.97
N ASN A 548 27.65 8.18 7.74
CA ASN A 548 27.28 7.77 6.39
C ASN A 548 26.02 8.45 5.86
N ARG A 549 25.23 9.10 6.71
CA ARG A 549 23.93 9.67 6.33
C ARG A 549 24.03 10.74 5.25
N ALA A 550 25.11 11.52 5.19
CA ALA A 550 25.28 12.51 4.13
C ALA A 550 25.41 11.90 2.73
N TRP A 551 25.84 10.65 2.63
CA TRP A 551 25.98 9.94 1.36
C TRP A 551 24.67 9.31 0.87
N TRP A 552 23.64 9.28 1.72
CA TRP A 552 22.33 8.66 1.45
C TRP A 552 21.64 9.29 0.23
N GLU A 553 21.60 10.62 0.20
CA GLU A 553 21.03 11.39 -0.91
C GLU A 553 21.89 11.31 -2.17
N SER A 554 23.22 11.38 -2.01
CA SER A 554 24.17 11.27 -3.12
C SER A 554 24.00 9.94 -3.85
N LEU A 555 23.86 8.83 -3.11
CA LEU A 555 23.68 7.52 -3.71
C LEU A 555 22.32 7.37 -4.40
N ALA A 556 21.25 7.93 -3.84
CA ALA A 556 19.94 7.91 -4.49
C ALA A 556 19.92 8.74 -5.78
N SER A 557 20.57 9.90 -5.79
CA SER A 557 20.74 10.71 -6.99
C SER A 557 21.60 10.02 -8.05
N PHE A 558 22.65 9.29 -7.63
CA PHE A 558 23.42 8.42 -8.53
C PHE A 558 22.54 7.32 -9.13
N VAL A 559 21.74 6.61 -8.32
CA VAL A 559 20.84 5.55 -8.82
C VAL A 559 19.85 6.11 -9.84
N SER A 560 19.23 7.25 -9.52
CA SER A 560 18.28 7.95 -10.39
C SER A 560 18.89 8.29 -11.75
N ASP A 561 20.03 8.99 -11.77
CA ASP A 561 20.64 9.41 -13.03
C ASP A 561 21.24 8.23 -13.79
N TYR A 562 21.94 7.32 -13.10
CA TYR A 562 22.61 6.18 -13.74
C TYR A 562 21.61 5.18 -14.34
N ALA A 563 20.45 4.95 -13.71
CA ALA A 563 19.38 4.14 -14.30
C ALA A 563 18.93 4.69 -15.67
N VAL A 564 18.81 6.02 -15.77
CA VAL A 564 18.26 6.70 -16.95
C VAL A 564 19.32 6.99 -18.02
N ASN A 565 20.57 7.25 -17.62
CA ASN A 565 21.62 7.72 -18.53
C ASN A 565 22.85 6.81 -18.61
N GLY A 566 23.06 5.90 -17.66
CA GLY A 566 24.25 5.05 -17.62
C GLY A 566 24.27 3.98 -18.71
N ASP A 567 25.42 3.76 -19.33
CA ASP A 567 25.59 2.80 -20.44
C ASP A 567 25.25 1.36 -20.03
N ALA A 568 25.62 0.96 -18.81
CA ALA A 568 25.32 -0.37 -18.28
C ALA A 568 23.81 -0.63 -18.17
N CYS A 569 23.00 0.43 -18.04
CA CYS A 569 21.55 0.34 -17.96
C CYS A 569 20.86 0.46 -19.33
N ALA A 570 21.59 0.67 -20.43
CA ALA A 570 21.01 0.83 -21.77
C ALA A 570 20.15 -0.38 -22.22
N PRO A 571 20.57 -1.65 -22.00
CA PRO A 571 19.72 -2.80 -22.33
C PRO A 571 18.42 -2.85 -21.50
N ALA A 572 18.50 -2.51 -20.20
CA ALA A 572 17.33 -2.48 -19.32
C ALA A 572 16.34 -1.39 -19.75
N ARG A 573 16.84 -0.21 -20.15
CA ARG A 573 16.04 0.88 -20.70
C ARG A 573 15.35 0.49 -22.00
N GLN A 574 16.08 -0.11 -22.92
CA GLN A 574 15.54 -0.59 -24.20
C GLN A 574 14.45 -1.63 -23.99
N ALA A 575 14.64 -2.58 -23.06
CA ALA A 575 13.66 -3.63 -22.77
C ALA A 575 12.36 -3.10 -22.14
N ASN A 576 12.40 -1.93 -21.49
CA ASN A 576 11.27 -1.31 -20.81
C ASN A 576 10.77 -0.03 -21.49
N ASN A 577 11.18 0.27 -22.73
CA ASN A 577 10.78 1.48 -23.46
C ASN A 577 11.06 2.81 -22.70
N VAL A 578 12.20 2.88 -21.99
CA VAL A 578 12.64 4.08 -21.28
C VAL A 578 13.68 4.82 -22.11
N THR A 579 13.43 6.09 -22.43
CA THR A 579 14.37 6.93 -23.16
C THR A 579 15.30 7.67 -22.19
N SER A 580 16.58 7.78 -22.53
CA SER A 580 17.54 8.59 -21.77
C SER A 580 17.13 10.07 -21.78
N THR A 581 17.31 10.76 -20.66
CA THR A 581 16.90 12.17 -20.48
C THR A 581 18.10 13.09 -20.35
N SER A 582 17.86 14.35 -19.96
CA SER A 582 18.95 15.19 -19.45
C SER A 582 19.47 14.61 -18.14
N THR A 583 20.76 14.83 -17.87
CA THR A 583 21.36 14.51 -16.58
C THR A 583 21.03 15.59 -15.55
N ASN A 584 20.94 15.18 -14.28
CA ASN A 584 20.74 16.06 -13.14
C ASN A 584 22.07 16.61 -12.58
N ILE A 585 23.21 16.42 -13.27
CA ILE A 585 24.50 16.99 -12.83
C ILE A 585 24.41 18.51 -12.89
N ASP A 586 24.50 19.12 -11.72
CA ASP A 586 24.58 20.57 -11.58
C ASP A 586 26.05 21.00 -11.61
N PHE A 587 26.60 21.18 -12.81
CA PHE A 587 28.01 21.60 -12.97
C PHE A 587 28.29 22.98 -12.37
N THR A 588 27.30 23.87 -12.32
CA THR A 588 27.46 25.17 -11.66
C THR A 588 27.74 24.97 -10.18
N ALA A 589 26.95 24.16 -9.47
CA ALA A 589 27.21 23.84 -8.07
C ALA A 589 28.50 23.01 -7.89
N LEU A 590 28.67 21.94 -8.68
CA LEU A 590 29.77 20.98 -8.54
C LEU A 590 31.15 21.65 -8.74
N VAL A 591 31.30 22.48 -9.77
CA VAL A 591 32.56 23.17 -10.07
C VAL A 591 32.75 24.38 -9.16
N SER A 592 31.72 25.21 -9.00
CA SER A 592 31.84 26.45 -8.22
C SER A 592 32.06 26.16 -6.74
N ASN A 593 31.56 25.04 -6.21
CA ASN A 593 31.77 24.64 -4.81
C ASN A 593 32.74 23.46 -4.67
N SER A 594 33.55 23.18 -5.69
CA SER A 594 34.53 22.08 -5.68
C SER A 594 35.53 22.16 -4.50
N ASN A 595 35.74 23.35 -3.93
CA ASN A 595 36.62 23.55 -2.78
C ASN A 595 36.04 23.07 -1.45
N GLN A 596 34.74 22.75 -1.37
CA GLN A 596 34.14 22.20 -0.15
C GLN A 596 34.55 20.74 0.06
N VAL A 597 34.19 20.18 1.22
CA VAL A 597 34.38 18.75 1.49
C VAL A 597 33.62 17.95 0.43
N LEU A 598 34.20 16.84 -0.04
CA LEU A 598 33.64 16.03 -1.13
C LEU A 598 32.14 15.70 -0.94
N VAL A 599 31.73 15.45 0.31
CA VAL A 599 30.32 15.34 0.71
C VAL A 599 30.07 16.09 2.01
N ASP A 600 29.13 17.03 1.96
CA ASP A 600 28.69 17.96 3.01
C ASP A 600 27.16 17.91 3.12
N ALA A 601 26.66 17.63 4.32
CA ALA A 601 25.24 17.68 4.67
C ALA A 601 24.98 18.60 5.88
N SER A 602 25.87 19.56 6.14
CA SER A 602 25.62 20.65 7.08
C SER A 602 24.52 21.58 6.56
N SER A 603 23.85 22.30 7.46
CA SER A 603 22.75 23.21 7.10
C SER A 603 23.20 24.38 6.23
N ASP A 604 24.46 24.80 6.35
CA ASP A 604 24.93 26.09 5.85
C ASP A 604 25.57 25.99 4.46
N THR A 605 26.16 24.83 4.12
CA THR A 605 26.83 24.56 2.83
C THR A 605 26.57 23.16 2.25
N PRO A 606 25.33 22.63 2.25
CA PRO A 606 25.09 21.24 1.84
C PRO A 606 25.39 21.02 0.35
N ASN A 607 26.11 19.95 0.04
CA ASN A 607 26.34 19.47 -1.32
C ASN A 607 25.99 17.98 -1.51
N ASN A 608 25.37 17.34 -0.51
CA ASN A 608 24.99 15.92 -0.52
C ASN A 608 24.10 15.52 -1.71
N TYR A 609 23.27 16.41 -2.25
CA TYR A 609 22.50 16.16 -3.48
C TYR A 609 23.29 16.41 -4.77
N LYS A 610 24.54 16.87 -4.68
CA LYS A 610 25.36 17.35 -5.81
C LYS A 610 26.68 16.60 -5.96
N SER A 611 27.10 15.84 -4.95
CA SER A 611 28.36 15.09 -4.90
C SER A 611 28.31 13.71 -5.59
N TRP A 612 27.11 13.25 -5.96
CA TRP A 612 26.86 11.96 -6.58
C TRP A 612 27.64 11.64 -7.87
N PRO A 613 28.13 12.61 -8.70
CA PRO A 613 28.95 12.29 -9.87
C PRO A 613 30.25 11.55 -9.53
N PHE A 614 30.70 11.60 -8.27
CA PHE A 614 31.81 10.77 -7.81
C PHE A 614 31.50 9.27 -7.95
N PHE A 615 30.29 8.81 -7.60
CA PHE A 615 29.91 7.40 -7.76
C PHE A 615 29.83 6.99 -9.23
N MET A 616 29.37 7.88 -10.10
CA MET A 616 29.38 7.68 -11.54
C MET A 616 30.81 7.47 -12.05
N TYR A 617 31.74 8.35 -11.65
CA TYR A 617 33.15 8.23 -12.00
C TYR A 617 33.76 6.89 -11.57
N LEU A 618 33.51 6.48 -10.31
CA LEU A 618 33.99 5.19 -9.81
C LEU A 618 33.42 4.02 -10.62
N THR A 619 32.13 4.09 -10.96
CA THR A 619 31.39 3.04 -11.67
C THR A 619 31.86 2.89 -13.11
N ASN A 620 32.08 4.02 -13.81
CA ASN A 620 32.55 4.04 -15.18
C ASN A 620 34.05 3.75 -15.30
N ASN A 621 34.81 4.05 -14.23
CA ASN A 621 36.25 3.81 -14.12
C ASN A 621 37.05 4.22 -15.38
N PRO A 622 36.95 5.48 -15.82
CA PRO A 622 37.56 5.94 -17.07
C PRO A 622 39.11 5.96 -17.02
N ASP A 623 39.71 5.93 -15.83
CA ASP A 623 41.15 5.79 -15.60
C ASP A 623 41.62 4.32 -15.56
N GLN A 624 40.70 3.36 -15.69
CA GLN A 624 40.98 1.93 -15.67
C GLN A 624 41.74 1.47 -14.41
N PHE A 625 41.42 2.08 -13.27
CA PHE A 625 42.01 1.68 -12.00
C PHE A 625 41.66 0.24 -11.66
N PRO A 626 42.62 -0.56 -11.16
CA PRO A 626 42.36 -1.93 -10.75
C PRO A 626 41.32 -1.97 -9.63
N ASN A 627 40.48 -3.00 -9.62
CA ASN A 627 39.42 -3.24 -8.64
C ASN A 627 38.25 -2.22 -8.62
N LEU A 628 38.28 -1.19 -9.46
CA LEU A 628 37.14 -0.28 -9.69
C LEU A 628 36.36 -0.69 -10.95
N GLY A 629 35.15 -0.14 -11.12
CA GLY A 629 34.28 -0.43 -12.26
C GLY A 629 32.83 -0.62 -11.84
N ARG A 630 32.04 -1.28 -12.69
CA ARG A 630 30.57 -1.29 -12.61
C ARG A 630 29.98 -1.76 -11.27
N ASP A 631 30.66 -2.67 -10.57
CA ASP A 631 30.19 -3.24 -9.29
C ASP A 631 30.69 -2.46 -8.05
N ILE A 632 31.47 -1.38 -8.23
CA ILE A 632 32.19 -0.74 -7.11
C ILE A 632 31.27 -0.24 -6.01
N VAL A 633 30.14 0.38 -6.34
CA VAL A 633 29.22 0.95 -5.35
C VAL A 633 28.62 -0.17 -4.50
N ARG A 634 28.27 -1.29 -5.12
CA ARG A 634 27.81 -2.49 -4.41
C ARG A 634 28.91 -3.11 -3.56
N GLN A 635 30.13 -3.21 -4.07
CA GLN A 635 31.28 -3.69 -3.28
C GLN A 635 31.55 -2.81 -2.05
N MET A 636 31.37 -1.50 -2.17
CA MET A 636 31.44 -0.59 -1.01
C MET A 636 30.39 -0.95 0.05
N PHE A 637 29.16 -1.30 -0.32
CA PHE A 637 28.17 -1.79 0.65
C PHE A 637 28.53 -3.14 1.28
N LEU A 638 29.03 -4.08 0.47
CA LEU A 638 29.36 -5.44 0.93
C LEU A 638 30.54 -5.45 1.89
N GLN A 639 31.58 -4.65 1.61
CA GLN A 639 32.82 -4.61 2.38
C GLN A 639 32.80 -3.56 3.50
N TRP A 640 31.77 -2.71 3.57
CA TRP A 640 31.63 -1.72 4.63
C TRP A 640 31.59 -2.34 6.02
N LYS A 641 32.35 -1.75 6.94
CA LYS A 641 32.37 -2.07 8.36
C LYS A 641 31.84 -0.90 9.19
N THR A 642 31.18 -1.23 10.29
CA THR A 642 30.63 -0.23 11.21
C THR A 642 31.71 0.73 11.70
N GLY A 643 31.49 2.04 11.52
CA GLY A 643 32.42 3.10 11.92
C GLY A 643 33.30 3.64 10.79
N GLU A 644 33.30 3.01 9.61
CA GLU A 644 34.04 3.49 8.43
C GLU A 644 33.22 4.48 7.59
N THR A 645 33.91 5.48 7.01
CA THR A 645 33.36 6.32 5.93
C THR A 645 33.41 5.57 4.60
N PRO A 646 32.63 5.97 3.57
CA PRO A 646 32.72 5.37 2.24
C PRO A 646 34.13 5.42 1.63
N LEU A 647 34.92 6.45 1.95
CA LEU A 647 36.31 6.56 1.48
C LEU A 647 37.23 5.51 2.13
N ASN A 648 37.01 5.16 3.41
CA ASN A 648 37.77 4.08 4.06
C ASN A 648 37.48 2.72 3.40
N THR A 649 36.22 2.46 3.09
CA THR A 649 35.84 1.22 2.39
C THR A 649 36.36 1.22 0.95
N LEU A 650 36.33 2.37 0.25
CA LEU A 650 36.95 2.50 -1.07
C LEU A 650 38.45 2.22 -1.04
N GLN A 651 39.17 2.71 -0.02
CA GLN A 651 40.61 2.40 0.15
C GLN A 651 40.87 0.91 0.35
N THR A 652 39.98 0.23 1.07
CA THR A 652 40.05 -1.22 1.25
C THR A 652 39.91 -1.96 -0.08
N ILE A 653 38.98 -1.52 -0.94
CA ILE A 653 38.72 -2.14 -2.24
C ILE A 653 39.82 -1.82 -3.26
N ALA A 654 40.28 -0.57 -3.31
CA ALA A 654 41.36 -0.13 -4.21
C ALA A 654 42.67 -0.90 -3.94
N GLY A 655 42.89 -1.28 -2.68
CA GLY A 655 44.08 -2.02 -2.25
C GLY A 655 45.29 -1.11 -1.98
N PRO A 656 46.42 -1.69 -1.57
CA PRO A 656 47.57 -0.91 -1.09
C PRO A 656 48.35 -0.17 -2.18
N SER A 657 48.16 -0.53 -3.45
CA SER A 657 48.89 0.07 -4.59
C SER A 657 48.22 1.32 -5.17
N LEU A 658 47.01 1.66 -4.71
CA LEU A 658 46.23 2.80 -5.20
C LEU A 658 45.60 3.52 -4.01
N SER A 659 45.93 4.80 -3.85
CA SER A 659 45.36 5.61 -2.79
C SER A 659 44.02 6.22 -3.21
N VAL A 660 43.10 6.41 -2.25
CA VAL A 660 41.85 7.15 -2.48
C VAL A 660 42.12 8.60 -2.85
N GLN A 661 43.17 9.19 -2.32
CA GLN A 661 43.67 10.53 -2.65
C GLN A 661 43.90 10.65 -4.17
N THR A 662 44.61 9.69 -4.75
CA THR A 662 44.88 9.64 -6.20
C THR A 662 43.60 9.44 -7.01
N ILE A 663 42.65 8.62 -6.53
CA ILE A 663 41.33 8.42 -7.18
C ILE A 663 40.52 9.72 -7.17
N VAL A 664 40.42 10.40 -6.03
CA VAL A 664 39.71 11.68 -5.89
C VAL A 664 40.37 12.78 -6.75
N ALA A 665 41.70 12.80 -6.83
CA ALA A 665 42.42 13.72 -7.69
C ALA A 665 42.13 13.48 -9.18
N SER A 666 42.10 12.21 -9.62
CA SER A 666 41.65 11.86 -10.97
C SER A 666 40.22 12.31 -11.23
N TYR A 667 39.31 12.06 -10.28
CA TYR A 667 37.92 12.47 -10.39
C TYR A 667 37.79 13.98 -10.64
N TRP A 668 38.41 14.81 -9.80
CA TRP A 668 38.35 16.25 -9.97
C TRP A 668 39.01 16.73 -11.27
N ALA A 669 40.11 16.11 -11.69
CA ALA A 669 40.74 16.39 -12.98
C ALA A 669 39.79 16.12 -14.15
N ARG A 670 38.96 15.06 -14.07
CA ARG A 670 37.96 14.74 -15.10
C ARG A 670 36.75 15.65 -15.07
N VAL A 671 36.30 16.06 -13.88
CA VAL A 671 35.20 17.05 -13.73
C VAL A 671 35.54 18.36 -14.43
N ALA A 672 36.82 18.77 -14.49
CA ALA A 672 37.27 20.01 -15.13
C ALA A 672 36.73 20.20 -16.56
N TYR A 673 36.51 19.12 -17.30
CA TYR A 673 35.95 19.13 -18.66
C TYR A 673 34.77 18.16 -18.84
N ALA A 674 34.13 17.75 -17.73
CA ALA A 674 33.03 16.79 -17.71
C ALA A 674 33.32 15.43 -18.39
N ASP A 675 34.58 14.98 -18.37
CA ASP A 675 35.01 13.70 -18.95
C ASP A 675 34.79 12.53 -17.97
N LEU A 676 33.52 12.31 -17.60
CA LEU A 676 33.11 11.28 -16.63
C LEU A 676 32.61 9.98 -17.31
N TRP A 677 32.82 9.85 -18.63
CA TRP A 677 32.23 8.80 -19.48
C TRP A 677 30.71 8.72 -19.31
N HIS A 678 30.07 9.87 -19.45
CA HIS A 678 28.64 10.04 -19.31
C HIS A 678 28.13 10.91 -20.45
N GLU A 679 27.41 10.32 -21.40
CA GLU A 679 27.06 10.96 -22.67
C GLU A 679 26.36 12.31 -22.49
N ARG A 680 25.52 12.42 -21.45
CA ARG A 680 24.73 13.62 -21.17
C ARG A 680 25.49 14.69 -20.36
N ALA A 681 26.64 14.35 -19.76
CA ALA A 681 27.40 15.26 -18.90
C ALA A 681 28.02 16.42 -19.69
N ALA A 682 28.56 16.15 -20.88
CA ALA A 682 29.15 17.17 -21.74
C ALA A 682 28.13 18.26 -22.12
N VAL A 683 26.87 17.87 -22.41
CA VAL A 683 25.79 18.81 -22.74
C VAL A 683 25.46 19.72 -21.54
N ALA A 684 25.32 19.14 -20.35
CA ALA A 684 25.04 19.90 -19.13
C ALA A 684 26.20 20.86 -18.78
N PHE A 685 27.44 20.40 -18.92
CA PHE A 685 28.63 21.22 -18.70
C PHE A 685 28.71 22.40 -19.67
N ASN A 686 28.48 22.16 -20.97
CA ASN A 686 28.48 23.21 -21.99
C ASN A 686 27.38 24.26 -21.74
N ARG A 687 26.20 23.82 -21.27
CA ARG A 687 25.13 24.73 -20.86
C ARG A 687 25.56 25.60 -19.67
N ALA A 688 26.21 25.02 -18.67
CA ALA A 688 26.73 25.76 -17.51
C ALA A 688 27.84 26.75 -17.90
N GLN A 689 28.71 26.39 -18.85
CA GLN A 689 29.74 27.30 -19.39
C GLN A 689 29.14 28.51 -20.13
N ARG A 690 28.01 28.35 -20.82
CA ARG A 690 27.37 29.39 -21.65
C ARG A 690 26.33 30.25 -20.91
N GLY A 691 26.03 29.99 -19.64
CA GLY A 691 24.97 30.68 -18.89
C GLY A 691 25.28 32.16 -18.59
N SER A 692 24.29 33.05 -18.73
CA SER A 692 24.44 34.48 -18.41
C SER A 692 24.42 34.75 -16.89
N ARG A 693 25.23 35.74 -16.48
CA ARG A 693 25.42 36.50 -15.22
C ARG A 693 25.16 35.89 -13.82
N ASN A 694 24.46 34.77 -13.65
CA ASN A 694 24.27 34.04 -12.36
C ASN A 694 24.41 32.50 -12.47
N ARG A 695 24.67 31.94 -13.66
CA ARG A 695 24.88 30.48 -13.88
C ARG A 695 26.30 30.10 -14.32
N ALA A 696 27.21 31.07 -14.45
CA ALA A 696 28.57 30.85 -14.91
C ALA A 696 29.40 30.08 -13.88
N LEU A 697 30.29 29.21 -14.37
CA LEU A 697 31.22 28.44 -13.53
C LEU A 697 32.20 29.39 -12.83
N ASN A 698 32.33 29.27 -11.50
CA ASN A 698 33.24 30.09 -10.72
C ASN A 698 34.61 29.41 -10.54
N TYR A 699 35.62 29.93 -11.26
CA TYR A 699 37.01 29.49 -11.18
C TYR A 699 37.92 30.43 -10.39
N ALA A 700 37.36 31.43 -9.69
CA ALA A 700 38.13 32.49 -9.03
C ALA A 700 38.76 32.01 -7.70
N ASN A 701 39.67 31.03 -7.77
CA ASN A 701 40.25 30.33 -6.63
C ASN A 701 41.54 30.96 -6.09
N LEU A 702 42.26 31.73 -6.91
CA LEU A 702 43.58 32.29 -6.57
C LEU A 702 43.60 33.82 -6.61
N ASP A 703 44.46 34.43 -5.81
CA ASP A 703 44.89 35.83 -5.88
C ASP A 703 46.34 35.91 -6.39
N SER A 704 46.62 36.88 -7.25
CA SER A 704 48.01 37.14 -7.70
C SER A 704 48.82 37.75 -6.55
N THR A 705 50.00 37.21 -6.29
CA THR A 705 50.93 37.69 -5.26
C THR A 705 52.25 38.18 -5.82
N GLY A 706 52.44 38.11 -7.15
CA GLY A 706 53.62 38.58 -7.85
C GLY A 706 53.63 38.13 -9.32
N PRO A 707 54.66 38.48 -10.10
CA PRO A 707 54.82 38.00 -11.46
C PRO A 707 54.80 36.46 -11.48
N ASN A 708 53.93 35.88 -12.28
CA ASN A 708 53.82 34.43 -12.46
C ASN A 708 53.57 33.64 -11.15
N THR A 709 53.10 34.28 -10.07
CA THR A 709 52.90 33.64 -8.77
C THR A 709 51.55 34.01 -8.17
N TRP A 710 50.84 33.01 -7.69
CA TRP A 710 49.49 33.12 -7.13
C TRP A 710 49.37 32.34 -5.83
N ARG A 711 48.45 32.75 -4.95
CA ARG A 711 48.10 32.03 -3.72
C ARG A 711 46.60 31.78 -3.66
N VAL A 712 46.19 30.66 -3.07
CA VAL A 712 44.78 30.35 -2.88
C VAL A 712 44.08 31.39 -2.00
N LYS A 713 42.86 31.77 -2.38
CA LYS A 713 42.05 32.69 -1.57
C LYS A 713 41.64 31.99 -0.27
N PRO A 714 41.68 32.67 0.89
CA PRO A 714 41.30 32.05 2.17
C PRO A 714 39.93 31.36 2.14
N ALA A 715 38.91 32.00 1.53
CA ALA A 715 37.56 31.43 1.42
C ALA A 715 37.40 30.31 0.37
N ARG A 716 38.45 30.05 -0.43
CA ARG A 716 38.48 29.06 -1.52
C ARG A 716 39.51 27.97 -1.29
N GLN A 717 40.13 27.92 -0.11
CA GLN A 717 41.01 26.82 0.26
C GLN A 717 40.23 25.50 0.15
N PRO A 718 40.75 24.53 -0.62
CA PRO A 718 40.11 23.23 -0.72
C PRO A 718 40.10 22.55 0.65
N LYS A 719 38.91 22.17 1.12
CA LYS A 719 38.69 21.38 2.34
C LYS A 719 38.91 19.89 2.04
N TYR A 720 38.69 19.02 3.02
CA TYR A 720 38.98 17.58 2.89
C TYR A 720 38.43 16.95 1.60
N MET A 721 39.33 16.45 0.75
CA MET A 721 39.03 15.84 -0.56
C MET A 721 38.33 16.78 -1.56
N GLY A 722 38.30 18.08 -1.28
CA GLY A 722 37.89 19.14 -2.19
C GLY A 722 39.04 19.60 -3.10
N ALA A 723 38.71 20.36 -4.14
CA ALA A 723 39.63 20.81 -5.16
C ALA A 723 39.53 22.30 -5.49
N SER A 724 40.62 22.85 -6.01
CA SER A 724 40.65 24.09 -6.78
C SER A 724 40.83 23.76 -8.25
N MET A 725 39.97 24.30 -9.11
CA MET A 725 40.12 24.25 -10.57
C MET A 725 40.59 25.62 -11.07
N VAL A 726 41.75 25.66 -11.71
CA VAL A 726 42.47 26.88 -12.07
C VAL A 726 42.73 26.87 -13.58
N PRO A 727 41.95 27.61 -14.38
CA PRO A 727 42.16 27.68 -15.81
C PRO A 727 43.46 28.42 -16.12
N LEU A 728 44.23 27.87 -17.06
CA LEU A 728 45.43 28.50 -17.60
C LEU A 728 45.15 28.94 -19.04
N SER A 729 45.50 30.17 -19.37
CA SER A 729 45.25 30.83 -20.66
C SER A 729 46.55 31.21 -21.35
N ASP A 730 46.47 31.51 -22.64
CA ASP A 730 47.57 32.01 -23.48
C ASP A 730 48.80 31.09 -23.54
N GLY A 731 48.63 29.79 -23.26
CA GLY A 731 49.70 28.81 -23.33
C GLY A 731 50.04 28.42 -24.76
N ASN A 732 51.31 28.52 -25.15
CA ASN A 732 51.80 28.00 -26.44
C ASN A 732 53.23 27.47 -26.28
N GLY A 733 53.43 26.15 -26.41
CA GLY A 733 54.70 25.49 -26.15
C GLY A 733 54.82 24.95 -24.71
N PRO A 734 56.00 24.99 -24.07
CA PRO A 734 56.19 24.44 -22.72
C PRO A 734 55.55 25.33 -21.65
N VAL A 735 54.58 24.77 -20.91
CA VAL A 735 53.98 25.36 -19.71
C VAL A 735 54.49 24.60 -18.48
N THR A 736 55.09 25.31 -17.54
CA THR A 736 55.55 24.75 -16.26
C THR A 736 54.68 25.25 -15.13
N VAL A 737 54.16 24.33 -14.32
CA VAL A 737 53.39 24.61 -13.12
C VAL A 737 54.15 24.06 -11.92
N LYS A 738 54.32 24.89 -10.88
CA LYS A 738 54.86 24.50 -9.59
C LYS A 738 53.86 24.83 -8.48
N VAL A 739 53.39 23.83 -7.74
CA VAL A 739 52.47 23.95 -6.61
C VAL A 739 53.26 23.73 -5.32
N THR A 740 53.15 24.65 -4.36
CA THR A 740 53.78 24.55 -3.03
C THR A 740 52.72 24.65 -1.95
N ALA A 741 52.69 23.71 -1.02
CA ALA A 741 51.76 23.70 0.11
C ALA A 741 52.44 23.23 1.40
N SER A 742 51.87 23.57 2.55
CA SER A 742 52.37 23.19 3.88
C SER A 742 51.90 21.80 4.33
N THR A 743 50.97 21.18 3.61
CA THR A 743 50.38 19.87 3.93
C THR A 743 50.29 19.02 2.65
N PRO A 744 50.16 17.68 2.77
CA PRO A 744 50.04 16.80 1.60
C PRO A 744 48.86 17.18 0.70
N PHE A 745 49.11 17.14 -0.61
CA PHE A 745 48.14 17.47 -1.65
C PHE A 745 48.35 16.58 -2.87
N GLU A 746 47.35 16.56 -3.74
CA GLU A 746 47.43 15.94 -5.07
C GLU A 746 47.21 17.03 -6.12
N ALA A 747 47.93 17.01 -7.23
CA ALA A 747 47.74 17.98 -8.30
C ALA A 747 47.87 17.36 -9.70
N ARG A 748 47.04 17.84 -10.63
CA ARG A 748 46.95 17.35 -12.00
C ARG A 748 46.73 18.49 -12.98
N ILE A 749 47.25 18.34 -14.19
CA ILE A 749 46.97 19.23 -15.32
C ILE A 749 46.08 18.47 -16.29
N ALA A 750 44.87 18.97 -16.53
CA ALA A 750 43.97 18.49 -17.57
C ALA A 750 44.10 19.39 -18.80
N ILE A 751 44.30 18.82 -19.97
CA ILE A 751 44.48 19.57 -21.22
C ILE A 751 43.51 19.03 -22.25
N ARG A 752 42.61 19.88 -22.73
CA ARG A 752 41.60 19.54 -23.73
C ARG A 752 41.97 20.17 -25.07
N ALA A 753 42.06 19.34 -26.11
CA ALA A 753 42.31 19.82 -27.47
C ALA A 753 41.15 20.73 -27.96
N PRO A 754 41.41 21.63 -28.93
CA PRO A 754 40.40 22.57 -29.44
C PRO A 754 39.14 21.88 -29.93
N GLY A 755 37.99 22.57 -29.85
CA GLY A 755 36.72 22.07 -30.40
C GLY A 755 36.09 20.90 -29.63
N TYR A 756 36.31 20.82 -28.31
CA TYR A 756 35.84 19.73 -27.44
C TYR A 756 36.49 18.36 -27.71
N GLY A 757 37.77 18.37 -28.13
CA GLY A 757 38.53 17.15 -28.42
C GLY A 757 38.95 16.35 -27.18
N LYS A 758 39.78 15.31 -27.41
CA LYS A 758 40.29 14.40 -26.37
C LYS A 758 41.01 15.16 -25.24
N VAL A 759 40.78 14.76 -24.00
CA VAL A 759 41.46 15.30 -22.81
C VAL A 759 42.65 14.41 -22.43
N ARG A 760 43.78 15.03 -22.08
CA ARG A 760 44.95 14.37 -21.51
C ARG A 760 45.18 14.85 -20.09
N TYR A 761 45.64 13.95 -19.22
CA TYR A 761 45.83 14.19 -17.79
C TYR A 761 47.29 13.96 -17.43
N ILE A 762 47.93 14.97 -16.85
CA ILE A 762 49.33 14.91 -16.44
C ILE A 762 49.41 15.06 -14.93
N TYR A 763 50.21 14.20 -14.29
CA TYR A 763 50.47 14.26 -12.87
C TYR A 763 51.49 15.34 -12.54
N VAL A 764 51.22 16.14 -11.50
CA VAL A 764 52.17 17.15 -11.00
C VAL A 764 53.00 16.50 -9.89
N GLN A 765 53.98 15.70 -10.32
CA GLN A 765 54.82 14.92 -9.41
C GLN A 765 55.69 15.83 -8.55
N ASP A 766 55.74 15.57 -7.24
CA ASP A 766 56.54 16.35 -6.29
C ASP A 766 56.27 17.87 -6.33
N GLY A 767 55.05 18.25 -6.73
CA GLY A 767 54.62 19.64 -6.84
C GLY A 767 55.11 20.38 -8.07
N GLU A 768 55.70 19.73 -9.08
CA GLU A 768 56.14 20.40 -10.31
C GLU A 768 55.89 19.54 -11.57
N ALA A 769 55.44 20.17 -12.65
CA ALA A 769 55.36 19.53 -13.96
C ALA A 769 55.52 20.53 -15.10
N THR A 770 56.17 20.08 -16.17
CA THR A 770 56.24 20.80 -17.45
C THR A 770 55.51 20.01 -18.53
N VAL A 771 54.59 20.67 -19.23
CA VAL A 771 53.75 20.08 -20.26
C VAL A 771 53.83 20.89 -21.54
N GLN A 772 53.83 20.23 -22.69
CA GLN A 772 53.69 20.90 -23.99
C GLN A 772 52.22 21.20 -24.24
N VAL A 773 51.86 22.41 -24.66
CA VAL A 773 50.47 22.81 -24.99
C VAL A 773 50.42 23.47 -26.38
N GLY A 774 49.33 23.21 -27.12
CA GLY A 774 49.04 23.87 -28.40
C GLY A 774 48.44 25.26 -28.22
N GLN A 775 48.49 26.08 -29.28
CA GLN A 775 48.05 27.48 -29.29
C GLN A 775 46.57 27.70 -28.89
N ASP A 776 45.72 26.68 -29.03
CA ASP A 776 44.29 26.73 -28.71
C ASP A 776 43.88 25.64 -27.69
N ASP A 777 44.85 24.97 -27.05
CA ASP A 777 44.56 23.99 -26.00
C ASP A 777 43.92 24.68 -24.79
N GLU A 778 42.83 24.12 -24.28
CA GLU A 778 42.28 24.54 -23.00
C GLU A 778 42.99 23.78 -21.88
N VAL A 779 43.53 24.51 -20.89
CA VAL A 779 44.34 23.93 -19.82
C VAL A 779 43.73 24.24 -18.46
N MET A 780 43.60 23.22 -17.61
CA MET A 780 43.13 23.34 -16.24
C MET A 780 44.14 22.72 -15.27
N LEU A 781 44.64 23.50 -14.33
CA LEU A 781 45.32 22.98 -13.15
C LEU A 781 44.27 22.62 -12.10
N VAL A 782 44.34 21.40 -11.57
CA VAL A 782 43.49 20.93 -10.47
C VAL A 782 44.36 20.60 -9.28
N VAL A 783 44.10 21.25 -8.14
CA VAL A 783 44.82 21.05 -6.87
C VAL A 783 43.83 20.55 -5.82
N VAL A 784 44.10 19.40 -5.20
CA VAL A 784 43.20 18.71 -4.28
C VAL A 784 43.82 18.62 -2.89
N ASN A 785 43.03 18.96 -1.86
CA ASN A 785 43.42 18.73 -0.48
C ASN A 785 43.26 17.25 -0.13
N ALA A 786 44.39 16.55 -0.13
CA ALA A 786 44.45 15.11 -0.07
C ALA A 786 45.42 14.69 1.05
N PRO A 787 45.00 14.76 2.32
CA PRO A 787 45.86 14.42 3.44
C PRO A 787 46.31 12.96 3.36
N ALA A 788 47.51 12.67 3.85
CA ALA A 788 48.11 11.33 3.75
C ALA A 788 47.30 10.22 4.45
N GLN A 789 46.46 10.58 5.42
CA GLN A 789 45.57 9.65 6.13
C GLN A 789 44.12 10.06 5.92
N LEU A 790 43.25 9.07 5.72
CA LEU A 790 41.82 9.29 5.70
C LEU A 790 41.32 9.60 7.11
N ILE A 791 40.44 10.60 7.23
CA ILE A 791 39.83 10.99 8.50
C ILE A 791 38.37 10.55 8.57
N THR A 792 37.92 10.22 9.78
CA THR A 792 36.51 9.99 10.10
C THR A 792 35.92 11.29 10.64
N PHE A 793 34.82 11.76 10.06
CA PHE A 793 34.16 13.01 10.47
C PHE A 793 32.63 12.87 10.34
N ASN A 794 31.91 13.77 11.02
CA ASN A 794 30.46 13.88 10.86
C ASN A 794 30.12 14.86 9.73
N PRO A 795 29.58 14.41 8.59
CA PRO A 795 29.31 15.28 7.46
C PRO A 795 28.12 16.23 7.66
N THR A 796 27.37 16.10 8.76
CA THR A 796 26.35 17.10 9.15
C THR A 796 26.92 18.17 10.10
N GLN A 797 28.19 18.06 10.50
CA GLN A 797 28.87 18.94 11.46
C GLN A 797 30.32 19.19 11.02
N ILE A 798 30.48 19.83 9.86
CA ILE A 798 31.80 20.12 9.28
C ILE A 798 32.51 21.29 9.96
N PRO A 799 31.88 22.44 10.23
CA PRO A 799 32.58 23.59 10.81
C PRO A 799 33.34 23.22 12.10
N GLY A 800 34.65 23.53 12.13
CA GLY A 800 35.53 23.22 13.26
C GLY A 800 35.97 21.75 13.39
N SER A 801 35.54 20.87 12.48
CA SER A 801 36.03 19.49 12.39
C SER A 801 37.37 19.41 11.65
N PRO A 802 38.11 18.28 11.74
CA PRO A 802 39.31 18.08 10.94
C PRO A 802 39.07 18.15 9.42
N ALA A 803 37.84 17.92 8.96
CA ALA A 803 37.49 18.00 7.54
C ALA A 803 37.37 19.44 7.03
N ASP A 804 37.23 20.41 7.93
CA ASP A 804 37.11 21.84 7.64
C ASP A 804 38.47 22.50 7.34
N ALA A 805 39.57 21.80 7.63
CA ALA A 805 40.92 22.30 7.41
C ALA A 805 41.17 22.53 5.91
N GLY A 806 41.33 23.80 5.52
CA GLY A 806 41.64 24.21 4.16
C GLY A 806 43.12 24.00 3.80
N LEU A 807 43.38 23.59 2.57
CA LEU A 807 44.72 23.55 2.00
C LEU A 807 45.17 24.96 1.61
N ASP A 808 46.17 25.49 2.32
CA ASP A 808 46.88 26.71 1.94
C ASP A 808 48.06 26.38 1.01
N TYR A 809 48.00 26.90 -0.22
CA TYR A 809 49.01 26.65 -1.25
C TYR A 809 49.26 27.87 -2.13
N SER A 810 50.43 27.88 -2.75
CA SER A 810 50.82 28.81 -3.82
C SER A 810 51.15 28.07 -5.10
N VAL A 811 51.02 28.77 -6.23
CA VAL A 811 51.33 28.26 -7.56
C VAL A 811 52.22 29.25 -8.28
N THR A 812 53.26 28.75 -8.93
CA THR A 812 54.03 29.48 -9.94
C THR A 812 53.74 28.88 -11.32
N VAL A 813 53.38 29.71 -12.29
CA VAL A 813 53.08 29.28 -13.67
C VAL A 813 53.98 30.02 -14.65
N THR A 814 54.73 29.28 -15.47
CA THR A 814 55.57 29.84 -16.55
C THR A 814 55.08 29.32 -17.89
N GLY A 815 55.02 30.18 -18.91
CA GLY A 815 54.56 29.83 -20.25
C GLY A 815 53.04 29.91 -20.48
N ALA A 816 52.26 30.27 -19.45
CA ALA A 816 50.82 30.55 -19.51
C ALA A 816 50.43 31.57 -18.41
N THR A 817 49.20 32.09 -18.47
CA THR A 817 48.63 33.00 -17.46
C THR A 817 47.49 32.31 -16.70
N VAL A 818 47.23 32.68 -15.44
CA VAL A 818 46.06 32.18 -14.69
C VAL A 818 44.83 33.02 -15.04
N GLY A 819 43.75 32.36 -15.47
CA GLY A 819 42.49 33.03 -15.81
C GLY A 819 41.77 33.60 -14.57
N THR A 820 41.22 34.81 -14.65
CA THR A 820 40.81 35.62 -13.49
C THR A 820 39.31 35.69 -13.16
N GLY A 821 38.44 34.84 -13.71
CA GLY A 821 37.11 34.64 -13.09
C GLY A 821 35.86 34.45 -13.95
N ALA A 822 35.96 34.24 -15.27
CA ALA A 822 34.83 33.77 -16.07
C ALA A 822 35.32 32.75 -17.12
N ALA A 823 34.49 31.75 -17.42
CA ALA A 823 34.79 30.78 -18.48
C ALA A 823 35.08 31.54 -19.80
N PRO A 824 36.14 31.20 -20.55
CA PRO A 824 36.34 31.77 -21.88
C PRO A 824 35.14 31.42 -22.76
N PRO A 825 34.67 32.32 -23.65
CA PRO A 825 33.62 31.98 -24.60
C PRO A 825 34.12 30.85 -25.51
N ALA A 826 33.30 29.81 -25.68
CA ALA A 826 33.62 28.70 -26.57
C ALA A 826 33.86 29.23 -28.00
N ALA A 827 35.02 28.94 -28.58
CA ALA A 827 35.27 29.20 -29.99
C ALA A 827 34.45 28.23 -30.84
N GLY A 828 33.49 28.77 -31.59
CA GLY A 828 32.80 28.05 -32.67
C GLY A 828 31.61 27.19 -32.25
N GLY A 829 30.47 27.44 -32.89
CA GLY A 829 29.33 26.52 -32.87
C GLY A 829 29.69 25.21 -33.56
N VAL A 830 29.28 24.08 -32.99
CA VAL A 830 29.45 22.76 -33.62
C VAL A 830 28.11 22.06 -33.73
N ARG A 831 27.83 21.66 -34.97
CA ARG A 831 26.81 20.70 -35.39
C ARG A 831 27.07 19.34 -34.76
N THR A 832 26.03 18.74 -34.21
CA THR A 832 25.99 17.33 -33.82
C THR A 832 26.06 16.45 -35.07
N SER A 833 27.25 15.98 -35.45
CA SER A 833 27.38 14.98 -36.51
C SER A 833 28.63 14.12 -36.32
N GLU A 834 28.67 13.32 -35.25
CA GLU A 834 29.61 12.19 -35.18
C GLU A 834 29.18 11.09 -34.21
N PHE A 835 27.86 10.83 -34.14
CA PHE A 835 27.32 9.56 -33.63
C PHE A 835 26.09 9.19 -34.47
N SER A 836 26.28 8.44 -35.57
CA SER A 836 25.21 7.65 -36.21
C SER A 836 25.20 6.28 -35.52
N VAL A 837 24.06 5.66 -35.20
CA VAL A 837 23.05 5.12 -36.14
C VAL A 837 21.66 5.01 -35.48
N ALA A 838 20.66 5.45 -36.25
CA ALA A 838 19.23 5.07 -36.31
C ALA A 838 18.23 5.54 -35.22
N GLY A 839 17.45 6.57 -35.58
CA GLY A 839 15.98 6.48 -35.55
C GLY A 839 15.21 7.54 -34.76
N ALA A 840 14.72 8.56 -35.49
CA ALA A 840 13.42 9.25 -35.30
C ALA A 840 13.29 10.20 -34.06
N VAL A 841 12.75 11.42 -34.07
CA VAL A 841 12.11 12.33 -35.05
C VAL A 841 12.36 13.76 -34.50
N ASP A 842 12.73 14.71 -35.37
CA ASP A 842 12.70 16.15 -35.08
C ASP A 842 11.25 16.67 -35.16
N GLU A 843 10.81 17.50 -34.22
CA GLU A 843 9.76 18.50 -34.50
C GLU A 843 9.95 19.79 -33.68
N GLU A 844 9.63 20.89 -34.37
CA GLU A 844 9.98 22.30 -34.20
C GLU A 844 9.23 23.01 -33.04
N VAL A 845 9.88 23.92 -32.30
CA VAL A 845 9.87 25.41 -32.37
C VAL A 845 8.68 26.11 -31.67
N GLU A 846 9.08 26.96 -30.71
CA GLU A 846 8.53 28.23 -30.19
C GLU A 846 7.03 28.55 -30.30
N GLU A 847 6.44 28.95 -29.16
CA GLU A 847 5.65 30.18 -29.11
C GLU A 847 5.70 30.82 -27.71
N GLU A 848 6.18 32.07 -27.65
CA GLU A 848 6.00 33.01 -26.55
C GLU A 848 4.52 33.42 -26.48
N VAL A 849 3.91 33.44 -25.29
CA VAL A 849 2.73 34.27 -25.04
C VAL A 849 2.82 34.94 -23.67
N GLU A 850 2.73 36.26 -23.73
CA GLU A 850 2.75 37.26 -22.69
C GLU A 850 1.63 37.07 -21.64
N GLU A 851 1.94 37.41 -20.38
CA GLU A 851 0.94 37.76 -19.37
C GLU A 851 0.16 39.03 -19.77
N PRO A 852 -1.12 39.13 -19.41
CA PRO A 852 -1.70 40.43 -19.11
C PRO A 852 -2.19 40.48 -17.64
N GLY A 853 -1.58 41.38 -16.87
CA GLY A 853 -2.20 41.91 -15.66
C GLY A 853 -3.26 42.95 -16.00
N CYS A 854 -4.38 42.93 -15.25
CA CYS A 854 -5.00 44.11 -14.61
C CYS A 854 -6.39 43.78 -14.05
N GLY A 855 -6.54 43.97 -12.73
CA GLY A 855 -7.55 44.85 -12.13
C GLY A 855 -9.00 44.37 -11.95
N GLY A 856 -9.49 44.50 -10.71
CA GLY A 856 -10.90 44.86 -10.43
C GLY A 856 -11.70 43.94 -9.50
N GLU A 857 -11.73 44.28 -8.21
CA GLU A 857 -12.75 43.97 -7.18
C GLU A 857 -14.21 44.38 -7.58
N PRO A 858 -15.27 44.19 -6.74
CA PRO A 858 -15.64 43.12 -5.77
C PRO A 858 -17.16 42.73 -5.81
N GLU A 859 -17.62 42.02 -4.76
CA GLU A 859 -19.01 41.77 -4.28
C GLU A 859 -19.76 40.49 -4.71
N ALA A 860 -19.82 39.49 -3.81
CA ALA A 860 -21.01 39.09 -3.03
C ALA A 860 -20.68 37.95 -2.06
#